data_AF-A0A9E3JYB6-F1
#
_entry.id   AF-A0A9E3JYB6-F1
#
_cell.length_a   1.000
_cell.length_b   1.000
_cell.length_c   1.000
_cell.angle_alpha   90.00
_cell.angle_beta   90.00
_cell.angle_gamma   90.00
#
_symmetry.space_group_name_H-M   'P 1'
#
loop_
_entity.id
_entity.type
_entity.pdbx_description
1 polymer ?
#
loop_
_entity_poly.entity_id
_entity_poly.type
_entity_poly.pdbx_seq_one_letter_code
_entity_poly.pdbx_strand_id
1 'polypeptide(L)'
;MNISSHKSLLAAGVAAMLALSACGGGGHSDSAGTITAPGTVSTTLTGTAAVGTPVVGSVFAIDSKGAISPVATTNAQGAFTINVAGMSAPFILNVTGSAGGKQVVLNSIATAPGQTVNITPLTDLIVATASGQPAGTALASLCTPVAGKAPAACTAVLSNATSAQKLDTAVAAVTEMIKPINTSSTNPLTGAFVANGTGMDAVLDQIAVTPADAQGAMATVTLIATNNTLGSVTLPANAGGAATIPTAAAPGAEDLAKANAAATVLPEIRACMASLSALYPKTNFVAPSRAAVLPFFDSSFNMGTGMGRDQIVTALTSTDDAARAGLTIEAVGLAPVDMQPLSATELATLTSTTNTSTTKVADFVNARKGAGATAITFTNGKPSSAWVQLRTSADAGLLTWKLVKTSDTSACPGGWKLAGNGHLDMHMNARVQRNTDNKGMVSFVRQWAFHLEQSDLAAENADRADVRGPGITTYGNFKTNGSAGVRLQLVPREIGSSWLQVADSTGTPSAYYGGGEALQSCQDIAAITPAPTGLSDNTMCIDETKTAPGKIYVWTLRSGSTAVSAFPFQTNAVPLSLAFVQANQANLFATITSVTPTKLSSIPVGEVLDDLVTFNYTLSDKYGAKMDNCSLGLVNTLGSVWLYAEQNAVSMETACTFNTKGLNSLLSYLPDPVAPGTSRFRITGTPTMGYIGVTSIVLGNQASSNQTYPN
;
A
#
# COMPACT_ATOMS: atom_id res chain seq x y z
N MET A 1 -8.10 61.27 8.28
CA MET A 1 -9.09 61.57 9.33
C MET A 1 -9.60 60.21 9.81
N ASN A 2 -9.30 59.74 11.03
CA ASN A 2 -9.68 60.23 12.38
C ASN A 2 -11.14 59.85 12.70
N ILE A 3 -11.55 59.35 13.87
CA ILE A 3 -10.92 58.85 15.13
C ILE A 3 -12.03 58.11 15.94
N SER A 4 -11.90 57.25 16.96
CA SER A 4 -10.82 56.60 17.76
C SER A 4 -11.41 55.28 18.32
N SER A 5 -10.83 54.08 18.12
CA SER A 5 -9.79 53.43 18.93
C SER A 5 -10.01 53.34 20.46
N HIS A 6 -9.94 52.13 21.02
CA HIS A 6 -9.50 51.86 22.40
C HIS A 6 -8.46 50.71 22.42
N LYS A 7 -7.54 50.73 23.38
CA LYS A 7 -6.42 49.78 23.55
C LYS A 7 -6.18 49.44 25.03
N SER A 8 -5.69 48.23 25.27
CA SER A 8 -4.73 47.83 26.34
C SER A 8 -3.92 46.64 25.75
N LEU A 9 -2.59 46.50 25.81
CA LEU A 9 -1.63 46.56 26.94
C LEU A 9 -1.88 45.40 27.92
N LEU A 10 -0.92 44.59 28.37
CA LEU A 10 0.57 44.62 28.36
C LEU A 10 1.14 43.52 27.39
N ALA A 11 2.40 43.43 26.92
CA ALA A 11 3.76 43.58 27.48
C ALA A 11 4.14 42.52 28.56
N ALA A 12 5.38 42.06 28.77
CA ALA A 12 6.59 41.85 27.95
C ALA A 12 7.67 41.15 28.85
N GLY A 13 8.67 40.46 28.30
CA GLY A 13 9.78 39.83 29.04
C GLY A 13 9.74 38.28 28.97
N VAL A 14 10.70 37.55 28.39
CA VAL A 14 12.18 37.48 28.52
C VAL A 14 12.64 36.69 29.75
N ALA A 15 13.13 35.47 29.53
CA ALA A 15 14.34 34.90 30.15
C ALA A 15 14.77 33.62 29.42
N ALA A 16 16.07 33.39 29.28
CA ALA A 16 16.66 32.11 28.86
C ALA A 16 17.81 31.74 29.80
N MET A 17 17.96 30.46 30.11
CA MET A 17 19.18 29.77 30.61
C MET A 17 18.80 28.27 30.69
N LEU A 18 19.48 27.34 30.00
CA LEU A 18 20.89 26.88 30.06
C LEU A 18 21.11 25.69 31.01
N ALA A 19 22.02 24.84 30.55
CA ALA A 19 22.40 23.52 31.05
C ALA A 19 22.48 23.32 32.57
N LEU A 20 22.16 22.10 33.01
CA LEU A 20 22.62 21.55 34.28
C LEU A 20 23.50 20.32 34.06
N SER A 21 24.77 20.56 33.72
CA SER A 21 25.82 19.53 33.73
C SER A 21 26.30 19.31 35.16
N ALA A 22 25.87 18.23 35.80
CA ALA A 22 26.33 17.86 37.15
C ALA A 22 27.57 16.96 37.06
N CYS A 23 28.75 17.52 37.33
CA CYS A 23 29.98 16.76 37.56
C CYS A 23 30.47 17.02 39.00
N GLY A 24 30.82 15.95 39.71
CA GLY A 24 31.26 15.97 41.11
C GLY A 24 30.75 14.73 41.84
N GLY A 25 31.46 14.17 42.81
CA GLY A 25 32.81 14.46 43.28
C GLY A 25 33.29 13.33 44.19
N GLY A 26 34.59 13.05 44.21
CA GLY A 26 35.13 11.86 44.90
C GLY A 26 35.13 11.99 46.44
N GLY A 27 34.75 10.90 47.12
CA GLY A 27 34.90 10.74 48.57
C GLY A 27 34.98 9.25 48.94
N HIS A 28 36.05 8.86 49.63
CA HIS A 28 36.25 7.50 50.17
C HIS A 28 36.01 7.53 51.68
N SER A 29 35.08 6.72 52.19
CA SER A 29 35.09 6.21 53.58
C SER A 29 34.09 5.05 53.74
N ASP A 30 34.48 4.09 54.57
CA ASP A 30 34.00 2.73 54.70
C ASP A 30 32.50 2.45 54.99
N SER A 31 32.02 1.40 54.32
CA SER A 31 31.32 0.23 54.91
C SER A 31 30.16 0.45 55.89
N ALA A 32 28.94 0.54 55.35
CA ALA A 32 27.73 0.00 55.99
C ALA A 32 26.85 -0.68 54.93
N GLY A 33 26.43 -1.93 55.20
CA GLY A 33 25.74 -2.76 54.20
C GLY A 33 24.28 -2.38 53.97
N THR A 34 24.00 -1.54 52.96
CA THR A 34 22.64 -1.27 52.49
C THR A 34 22.12 -2.41 51.61
N ILE A 35 21.00 -3.02 51.98
CA ILE A 35 20.31 -4.01 51.15
C ILE A 35 19.80 -3.31 49.88
N THR A 36 20.37 -3.66 48.73
CA THR A 36 19.82 -3.24 47.43
C THR A 36 18.40 -3.78 47.28
N ALA A 37 17.43 -2.89 47.09
CA ALA A 37 16.08 -3.29 46.67
C ALA A 37 16.16 -4.12 45.38
N PRO A 38 15.30 -5.14 45.19
CA PRO A 38 15.29 -5.93 43.96
C PRO A 38 15.13 -5.00 42.75
N GLY A 39 16.11 -5.03 41.84
CA GLY A 39 16.08 -4.21 40.63
C GLY A 39 14.81 -4.53 39.84
N THR A 40 14.03 -3.50 39.48
CA THR A 40 12.79 -3.66 38.73
C THR A 40 13.10 -4.25 37.36
N VAL A 41 12.85 -5.56 37.21
CA VAL A 41 12.99 -6.27 35.94
C VAL A 41 12.12 -5.57 34.91
N SER A 42 12.73 -5.03 33.85
CA SER A 42 11.98 -4.31 32.82
C SER A 42 11.04 -5.25 32.09
N THR A 43 9.73 -5.04 32.28
CA THR A 43 8.68 -5.89 31.68
C THR A 43 8.28 -5.43 30.29
N THR A 44 9.11 -4.66 29.60
CA THR A 44 8.79 -4.09 28.29
C THR A 44 9.80 -4.47 27.21
N LEU A 45 9.34 -4.69 25.99
CA LEU A 45 10.17 -4.70 24.79
C LEU A 45 10.00 -3.36 24.06
N THR A 46 11.08 -2.83 23.49
CA THR A 46 11.08 -1.54 22.79
C THR A 46 11.79 -1.68 21.44
N GLY A 47 11.53 -0.79 20.49
CA GLY A 47 12.28 -0.79 19.23
C GLY A 47 11.57 -0.01 18.12
N THR A 48 12.15 -0.08 16.93
CA THR A 48 11.66 0.62 15.73
C THR A 48 11.29 -0.39 14.65
N ALA A 49 10.09 -0.24 14.08
CA ALA A 49 9.60 -0.99 12.94
C ALA A 49 9.71 -0.14 11.66
N ALA A 50 10.56 -0.54 10.71
CA ALA A 50 10.90 0.27 9.54
C ALA A 50 11.40 -0.53 8.33
N VAL A 51 11.26 0.06 7.15
CA VAL A 51 11.72 -0.48 5.84
C VAL A 51 12.53 0.54 5.03
N GLY A 52 13.24 1.48 5.68
CA GLY A 52 13.63 2.77 5.08
C GLY A 52 12.50 3.81 5.12
N THR A 53 11.47 3.51 5.93
CA THR A 53 10.28 4.32 6.19
C THR A 53 9.58 3.71 7.42
N PRO A 54 9.03 4.51 8.34
CA PRO A 54 8.19 4.03 9.45
C PRO A 54 7.12 3.02 9.00
N VAL A 55 7.04 1.87 9.69
CA VAL A 55 5.85 1.00 9.63
C VAL A 55 4.83 1.56 10.59
N VAL A 56 3.68 2.02 10.10
CA VAL A 56 2.51 2.41 10.90
C VAL A 56 1.58 1.19 10.98
N GLY A 57 1.37 0.64 12.18
CA GLY A 57 0.67 -0.62 12.35
C GLY A 57 0.53 -1.09 13.79
N SER A 58 0.13 -2.35 13.92
CA SER A 58 -0.04 -3.05 15.21
C SER A 58 1.12 -4.02 15.42
N VAL A 59 1.65 -4.09 16.65
CA VAL A 59 2.74 -4.97 17.06
C VAL A 59 2.30 -5.84 18.23
N PHE A 60 2.67 -7.11 18.24
CA PHE A 60 2.49 -8.00 19.39
C PHE A 60 3.68 -8.97 19.53
N ALA A 61 3.83 -9.53 20.73
CA ALA A 61 4.79 -10.58 21.03
C ALA A 61 4.09 -11.90 21.38
N ILE A 62 4.68 -13.03 20.99
CA ILE A 62 4.34 -14.38 21.43
C ILE A 62 5.53 -14.93 22.21
N ASP A 63 5.28 -15.51 23.39
CA ASP A 63 6.30 -16.08 24.27
C ASP A 63 6.57 -17.57 24.02
N SER A 64 7.60 -18.11 24.67
CA SER A 64 7.99 -19.54 24.61
C SER A 64 6.88 -20.53 25.01
N LYS A 65 5.83 -20.08 25.69
CA LYS A 65 4.68 -20.86 26.17
C LYS A 65 3.40 -20.60 25.36
N GLY A 66 3.49 -19.80 24.30
CA GLY A 66 2.38 -19.44 23.41
C GLY A 66 1.41 -18.40 24.01
N ALA A 67 1.78 -17.70 25.07
CA ALA A 67 1.07 -16.52 25.54
C ALA A 67 1.33 -15.34 24.59
N ILE A 68 0.32 -14.50 24.40
CA ILE A 68 0.35 -13.36 23.48
C ILE A 68 0.27 -12.07 24.29
N SER A 69 1.06 -11.07 23.96
CA SER A 69 1.03 -9.76 24.62
C SER A 69 -0.27 -9.00 24.30
N PRO A 70 -0.63 -7.98 25.10
CA PRO A 70 -1.47 -6.89 24.59
C PRO A 70 -0.90 -6.34 23.28
N VAL A 71 -1.77 -5.96 22.34
CA VAL A 71 -1.36 -5.35 21.07
C VAL A 71 -0.95 -3.91 21.31
N ALA A 72 0.28 -3.58 20.93
CA ALA A 72 0.79 -2.21 20.86
C ALA A 72 0.61 -1.63 19.45
N THR A 73 0.75 -0.32 19.31
CA THR A 73 0.88 0.35 18.01
C THR A 73 2.28 0.93 17.84
N THR A 74 2.69 1.14 16.59
CA THR A 74 3.84 1.98 16.26
C THR A 74 3.42 3.45 16.15
N ASN A 75 4.31 4.36 16.51
CA ASN A 75 4.11 5.80 16.28
C ASN A 75 4.53 6.22 14.85
N ALA A 76 4.42 7.51 14.55
CA ALA A 76 4.77 8.08 13.24
C ALA A 76 6.27 7.95 12.86
N GLN A 77 7.14 7.54 13.79
CA GLN A 77 8.57 7.26 13.58
C GLN A 77 8.86 5.75 13.59
N GLY A 78 7.82 4.90 13.60
CA GLY A 78 7.93 3.44 13.64
C GLY A 78 8.25 2.88 15.03
N ALA A 79 8.43 3.72 16.04
CA ALA A 79 8.81 3.28 17.38
C ALA A 79 7.60 2.67 18.13
N PHE A 80 7.83 1.58 18.87
CA PHE A 80 6.82 0.86 19.64
C PHE A 80 7.30 0.50 21.04
N THR A 81 6.36 0.10 21.91
CA THR A 81 6.64 -0.50 23.22
C THR A 81 5.59 -1.55 23.54
N ILE A 82 6.01 -2.78 23.84
CA ILE A 82 5.13 -3.92 24.17
C ILE A 82 5.32 -4.27 25.64
N ASN A 83 4.22 -4.43 26.38
CA ASN A 83 4.26 -4.99 27.74
C ASN A 83 4.28 -6.52 27.68
N VAL A 84 5.32 -7.13 28.25
CA VAL A 84 5.54 -8.58 28.37
C VAL A 84 5.57 -9.06 29.83
N ALA A 85 4.98 -8.30 30.76
CA ALA A 85 4.86 -8.69 32.17
C ALA A 85 4.18 -10.06 32.33
N GLY A 86 4.79 -10.96 33.10
CA GLY A 86 4.30 -12.32 33.32
C GLY A 86 4.53 -13.31 32.16
N MET A 87 5.02 -12.84 31.01
CA MET A 87 5.35 -13.70 29.86
C MET A 87 6.76 -14.29 30.00
N SER A 88 7.01 -15.42 29.33
CA SER A 88 8.21 -16.24 29.45
C SER A 88 9.08 -16.17 28.21
N ALA A 89 10.14 -15.36 28.28
CA ALA A 89 11.14 -15.23 27.22
C ALA A 89 11.76 -16.59 26.80
N PRO A 90 12.23 -16.75 25.56
CA PRO A 90 12.27 -15.76 24.48
C PRO A 90 10.90 -15.40 23.90
N PHE A 91 10.89 -14.43 22.98
CA PHE A 91 9.71 -13.92 22.29
C PHE A 91 9.94 -13.85 20.78
N ILE A 92 8.92 -14.20 20.00
CA ILE A 92 8.79 -13.73 18.61
C ILE A 92 7.88 -12.51 18.60
N LEU A 93 8.27 -11.47 17.87
CA LEU A 93 7.47 -10.27 17.63
C LEU A 93 6.96 -10.29 16.20
N ASN A 94 5.73 -9.82 15.99
CA ASN A 94 5.17 -9.56 14.68
C ASN A 94 4.67 -8.11 14.61
N VAL A 95 4.92 -7.43 13.48
CA VAL A 95 4.20 -6.22 13.08
C VAL A 95 3.33 -6.52 11.86
N THR A 96 2.10 -6.02 11.88
CA THR A 96 1.22 -5.93 10.70
C THR A 96 0.78 -4.48 10.54
N GLY A 97 1.10 -3.88 9.40
CA GLY A 97 0.92 -2.45 9.17
C GLY A 97 1.10 -2.03 7.72
N SER A 98 1.34 -0.73 7.52
CA SER A 98 1.78 -0.17 6.24
C SER A 98 3.05 0.65 6.43
N ALA A 99 3.98 0.52 5.50
CA ALA A 99 5.09 1.45 5.32
C ALA A 99 5.17 1.84 3.84
N GLY A 100 5.37 3.12 3.56
CA GLY A 100 5.36 3.62 2.18
C GLY A 100 4.07 3.25 1.43
N GLY A 101 2.90 3.26 2.09
CA GLY A 101 1.60 2.93 1.52
C GLY A 101 1.42 1.46 1.07
N LYS A 102 2.48 0.65 1.08
CA LYS A 102 2.44 -0.81 0.88
C LYS A 102 1.95 -1.51 2.14
N GLN A 103 1.32 -2.67 1.99
CA GLN A 103 1.09 -3.59 3.11
C GLN A 103 2.42 -4.21 3.55
N VAL A 104 2.68 -4.27 4.85
CA VAL A 104 3.91 -4.84 5.43
C VAL A 104 3.57 -5.76 6.59
N VAL A 105 4.12 -6.97 6.55
CA VAL A 105 4.13 -7.93 7.67
C VAL A 105 5.58 -8.39 7.87
N LEU A 106 6.13 -8.20 9.06
CA LEU A 106 7.52 -8.50 9.41
C LEU A 106 7.62 -9.06 10.82
N ASN A 107 8.65 -9.86 11.06
CA ASN A 107 8.90 -10.51 12.34
C ASN A 107 10.27 -10.15 12.92
N SER A 108 10.43 -10.39 14.21
CA SER A 108 11.70 -10.24 14.94
C SER A 108 11.72 -11.15 16.17
N ILE A 109 12.87 -11.27 16.84
CA ILE A 109 13.04 -12.09 18.06
C ILE A 109 13.71 -11.29 19.16
N ALA A 110 13.18 -11.38 20.38
CA ALA A 110 13.83 -10.96 21.61
C ALA A 110 14.13 -12.18 22.49
N THR A 111 15.31 -12.21 23.09
CA THR A 111 15.75 -13.28 23.99
C THR A 111 15.47 -12.99 25.47
N ALA A 112 15.22 -11.73 25.84
CA ALA A 112 14.90 -11.32 27.21
C ALA A 112 13.90 -10.15 27.28
N PRO A 113 13.17 -9.96 28.40
CA PRO A 113 12.45 -8.73 28.69
C PRO A 113 13.42 -7.55 28.86
N GLY A 114 12.97 -6.32 28.63
CA GLY A 114 13.80 -5.12 28.69
C GLY A 114 14.67 -4.86 27.46
N GLN A 115 14.67 -5.78 26.49
CA GLN A 115 15.49 -5.71 25.29
C GLN A 115 14.96 -4.68 24.27
N THR A 116 15.87 -3.95 23.63
CA THR A 116 15.60 -3.27 22.36
C THR A 116 15.68 -4.27 21.22
N VAL A 117 14.61 -4.35 20.44
CA VAL A 117 14.39 -5.31 19.36
C VAL A 117 13.69 -4.59 18.20
N ASN A 118 14.38 -4.40 17.08
CA ASN A 118 13.81 -3.75 15.90
C ASN A 118 12.94 -4.72 15.10
N ILE A 119 12.10 -4.21 14.20
CA ILE A 119 11.30 -5.03 13.27
C ILE A 119 11.48 -4.51 11.84
N THR A 120 12.39 -5.09 11.09
CA THR A 120 12.81 -4.64 9.76
C THR A 120 12.92 -5.82 8.80
N PRO A 121 13.07 -5.61 7.48
CA PRO A 121 13.34 -6.70 6.54
C PRO A 121 14.62 -7.49 6.87
N LEU A 122 15.59 -6.85 7.55
CA LEU A 122 16.80 -7.51 8.05
C LEU A 122 16.51 -8.38 9.29
N THR A 123 15.64 -7.95 10.20
CA THR A 123 15.27 -8.82 11.35
C THR A 123 14.37 -9.98 10.91
N ASP A 124 13.49 -9.76 9.95
CA ASP A 124 12.65 -10.82 9.37
C ASP A 124 13.53 -11.88 8.65
N LEU A 125 14.56 -11.44 7.92
CA LEU A 125 15.59 -12.32 7.37
C LEU A 125 16.38 -13.07 8.46
N ILE A 126 16.72 -12.42 9.59
CA ILE A 126 17.36 -13.08 10.75
C ILE A 126 16.43 -14.16 11.34
N VAL A 127 15.14 -13.87 11.51
CA VAL A 127 14.15 -14.86 11.95
C VAL A 127 14.06 -16.03 10.98
N ALA A 128 14.00 -15.78 9.67
CA ALA A 128 13.95 -16.83 8.65
C ALA A 128 15.21 -17.72 8.67
N THR A 129 16.38 -17.09 8.76
CA THR A 129 17.69 -17.75 8.79
C THR A 129 17.87 -18.61 10.04
N ALA A 130 17.55 -18.07 11.22
CA ALA A 130 17.69 -18.78 12.49
C ALA A 130 16.67 -19.92 12.66
N SER A 131 15.43 -19.70 12.20
CA SER A 131 14.35 -20.69 12.29
C SER A 131 14.39 -21.78 11.22
N GLY A 132 15.07 -21.55 10.09
CA GLY A 132 15.02 -22.44 8.93
C GLY A 132 13.62 -22.51 8.31
N GLN A 133 12.89 -21.40 8.29
CA GLN A 133 11.49 -21.28 7.85
C GLN A 133 11.24 -19.94 7.14
N PRO A 134 10.25 -19.85 6.23
CA PRO A 134 9.75 -18.57 5.72
C PRO A 134 9.23 -17.68 6.86
N ALA A 135 9.65 -16.40 6.86
CA ALA A 135 9.19 -15.41 7.83
C ALA A 135 8.01 -14.58 7.26
N GLY A 136 8.04 -13.24 7.36
CA GLY A 136 6.98 -12.33 6.92
C GLY A 136 5.55 -12.80 7.23
N THR A 137 4.68 -12.75 6.23
CA THR A 137 3.28 -13.19 6.27
C THR A 137 3.12 -14.70 6.53
N ALA A 138 4.06 -15.53 6.09
CA ALA A 138 3.96 -17.00 6.26
C ALA A 138 4.09 -17.39 7.74
N LEU A 139 5.06 -16.81 8.45
CA LEU A 139 5.22 -17.00 9.89
C LEU A 139 4.11 -16.32 10.70
N ALA A 140 3.66 -15.13 10.30
CA ALA A 140 2.50 -14.49 10.90
C ALA A 140 1.24 -15.39 10.83
N SER A 141 1.03 -16.03 9.67
CA SER A 141 -0.07 -16.98 9.45
C SER A 141 0.08 -18.21 10.34
N LEU A 142 1.27 -18.82 10.40
CA LEU A 142 1.59 -19.96 11.27
C LEU A 142 1.43 -19.66 12.77
N CYS A 143 1.62 -18.39 13.15
CA CYS A 143 1.48 -17.88 14.52
C CYS A 143 0.08 -17.32 14.83
N THR A 144 -0.88 -17.38 13.92
CA THR A 144 -2.24 -16.85 14.12
C THR A 144 -2.88 -17.46 15.38
N PRO A 145 -3.32 -16.66 16.37
CA PRO A 145 -3.88 -17.18 17.60
C PRO A 145 -5.12 -18.05 17.41
N VAL A 146 -5.16 -19.20 18.09
CA VAL A 146 -6.31 -20.10 18.19
C VAL A 146 -6.74 -20.15 19.65
N ALA A 147 -8.03 -19.89 19.92
CA ALA A 147 -8.59 -19.84 21.28
C ALA A 147 -7.79 -18.97 22.28
N GLY A 148 -7.19 -17.86 21.80
CA GLY A 148 -6.41 -16.93 22.62
C GLY A 148 -4.98 -17.39 22.96
N LYS A 149 -4.43 -18.38 22.24
CA LYS A 149 -3.03 -18.80 22.35
C LYS A 149 -2.37 -19.00 20.99
N ALA A 150 -1.05 -18.86 20.92
CA ALA A 150 -0.31 -19.18 19.71
C ALA A 150 -0.29 -20.70 19.46
N PRO A 151 -0.36 -21.17 18.19
CA PRO A 151 -0.24 -22.58 17.85
C PRO A 151 1.13 -23.16 18.26
N ALA A 152 1.16 -24.46 18.60
CA ALA A 152 2.42 -25.14 18.98
C ALA A 152 3.50 -25.12 17.87
N ALA A 153 3.10 -24.95 16.60
CA ALA A 153 4.03 -24.75 15.50
C ALA A 153 4.79 -23.41 15.61
N CYS A 154 4.15 -22.35 16.13
CA CYS A 154 4.76 -21.05 16.35
C CYS A 154 5.80 -21.10 17.48
N THR A 155 5.48 -21.75 18.61
CA THR A 155 6.45 -21.92 19.72
C THR A 155 7.59 -22.86 19.34
N ALA A 156 7.35 -23.85 18.47
CA ALA A 156 8.41 -24.67 17.88
C ALA A 156 9.35 -23.84 16.96
N VAL A 157 8.82 -22.92 16.16
CA VAL A 157 9.64 -21.99 15.35
C VAL A 157 10.50 -21.09 16.24
N LEU A 158 9.90 -20.47 17.27
CA LEU A 158 10.62 -19.64 18.24
C LEU A 158 11.73 -20.43 18.94
N SER A 159 11.40 -21.60 19.50
CA SER A 159 12.35 -22.50 20.17
C SER A 159 13.51 -22.91 19.26
N ASN A 160 13.24 -23.20 17.98
CA ASN A 160 14.28 -23.53 17.02
C ASN A 160 15.17 -22.32 16.70
N ALA A 161 14.58 -21.14 16.46
CA ALA A 161 15.33 -19.94 16.14
C ALA A 161 16.27 -19.49 17.27
N THR A 162 15.85 -19.68 18.53
CA THR A 162 16.67 -19.38 19.71
C THR A 162 17.51 -20.56 20.21
N SER A 163 17.54 -21.68 19.49
CA SER A 163 18.39 -22.82 19.84
C SER A 163 19.87 -22.55 19.55
N ALA A 164 20.74 -23.21 20.31
CA ALA A 164 22.21 -23.31 20.15
C ALA A 164 22.82 -22.48 19.01
N GLN A 165 23.21 -21.24 19.31
CA GLN A 165 23.90 -20.30 18.42
C GLN A 165 23.20 -19.95 17.09
N LYS A 166 21.98 -20.43 16.80
CA LYS A 166 21.31 -20.15 15.52
C LYS A 166 20.99 -18.67 15.34
N LEU A 167 20.44 -18.03 16.38
CA LEU A 167 20.17 -16.59 16.37
C LEU A 167 21.47 -15.79 16.20
N ASP A 168 22.51 -16.10 16.97
CA ASP A 168 23.81 -15.40 16.90
C ASP A 168 24.46 -15.55 15.52
N THR A 169 24.38 -16.75 14.94
CA THR A 169 24.89 -17.04 13.59
C THR A 169 24.11 -16.26 12.52
N ALA A 170 22.78 -16.20 12.63
CA ALA A 170 21.94 -15.43 11.71
C ALA A 170 22.20 -13.92 11.83
N VAL A 171 22.31 -13.39 13.06
CA VAL A 171 22.65 -11.99 13.33
C VAL A 171 24.03 -11.65 12.77
N ALA A 172 25.05 -12.49 13.01
CA ALA A 172 26.40 -12.29 12.50
C ALA A 172 26.43 -12.32 10.96
N ALA A 173 25.78 -13.32 10.34
CA ALA A 173 25.71 -13.46 8.89
C ALA A 173 25.06 -12.23 8.23
N VAL A 174 23.87 -11.81 8.71
CA VAL A 174 23.16 -10.65 8.15
C VAL A 174 23.93 -9.34 8.43
N THR A 175 24.65 -9.24 9.55
CA THR A 175 25.52 -8.09 9.83
C THR A 175 26.71 -8.01 8.87
N GLU A 176 27.37 -9.14 8.55
CA GLU A 176 28.45 -9.19 7.56
C GLU A 176 27.95 -8.90 6.13
N MET A 177 26.74 -9.33 5.76
CA MET A 177 26.15 -9.00 4.45
C MET A 177 25.99 -7.48 4.26
N ILE A 178 25.45 -6.76 5.25
CA ILE A 178 25.22 -5.32 5.16
C ILE A 178 26.45 -4.46 5.47
N LYS A 179 27.55 -5.06 5.92
CA LYS A 179 28.81 -4.40 6.32
C LYS A 179 29.40 -3.40 5.31
N PRO A 180 29.29 -3.57 3.97
CA PRO A 180 29.76 -2.57 3.01
C PRO A 180 29.06 -1.20 3.09
N ILE A 181 27.87 -1.13 3.72
CA ILE A 181 27.08 0.09 3.92
C ILE A 181 26.80 0.39 5.40
N ASN A 182 26.71 -0.63 6.26
CA ASN A 182 26.59 -0.52 7.72
C ASN A 182 27.97 -0.27 8.36
N THR A 183 28.60 0.86 8.03
CA THR A 183 29.98 1.18 8.43
C THR A 183 30.15 1.38 9.95
N SER A 184 29.07 1.64 10.68
CA SER A 184 29.04 1.66 12.15
C SER A 184 28.96 0.28 12.81
N SER A 185 28.86 -0.81 12.03
CA SER A 185 28.64 -2.18 12.50
C SER A 185 27.44 -2.31 13.45
N THR A 186 26.40 -1.49 13.23
CA THR A 186 25.21 -1.47 14.09
C THR A 186 24.47 -2.79 13.96
N ASN A 187 24.21 -3.47 15.09
CA ASN A 187 23.47 -4.73 15.09
C ASN A 187 22.03 -4.48 14.57
N PRO A 188 21.59 -5.11 13.47
CA PRO A 188 20.27 -4.85 12.89
C PRO A 188 19.10 -5.30 13.79
N LEU A 189 19.32 -6.31 14.64
CA LEU A 189 18.31 -6.83 15.57
C LEU A 189 18.11 -5.93 16.79
N THR A 190 19.22 -5.49 17.42
CA THR A 190 19.18 -4.84 18.75
C THR A 190 19.72 -3.41 18.82
N GLY A 191 20.39 -2.93 17.77
CA GLY A 191 20.92 -1.57 17.71
C GLY A 191 19.78 -0.56 17.58
N ALA A 192 19.57 0.26 18.62
CA ALA A 192 18.53 1.29 18.62
C ALA A 192 18.73 2.30 17.48
N PHE A 193 17.67 2.56 16.71
CA PHE A 193 17.63 3.59 15.68
C PHE A 193 16.24 4.22 15.59
N VAL A 194 16.12 5.33 14.86
CA VAL A 194 14.84 5.98 14.52
C VAL A 194 14.70 6.03 13.01
N ALA A 195 13.48 5.88 12.48
CA ALA A 195 13.24 5.86 11.04
C ALA A 195 13.22 7.29 10.47
N ASN A 196 14.41 7.85 10.23
CA ASN A 196 14.66 9.22 9.79
C ASN A 196 15.71 9.34 8.66
N GLY A 197 16.08 8.26 7.99
CA GLY A 197 17.16 8.25 6.98
C GLY A 197 18.57 8.42 7.55
N THR A 198 18.82 8.00 8.80
CA THR A 198 20.17 8.00 9.42
C THR A 198 20.51 6.68 10.11
N GLY A 199 21.79 6.40 10.28
CA GLY A 199 22.26 5.17 10.93
C GLY A 199 21.75 3.90 10.24
N MET A 200 21.10 3.00 10.99
CA MET A 200 20.50 1.78 10.42
C MET A 200 19.37 2.07 9.43
N ASP A 201 18.63 3.17 9.55
CA ASP A 201 17.57 3.49 8.58
C ASP A 201 18.17 3.88 7.22
N ALA A 202 19.31 4.59 7.22
CA ALA A 202 20.09 4.86 6.00
C ALA A 202 20.70 3.59 5.36
N VAL A 203 20.83 2.49 6.12
CA VAL A 203 21.18 1.16 5.58
C VAL A 203 19.95 0.51 4.93
N LEU A 204 18.77 0.62 5.55
CA LEU A 204 17.51 0.15 4.97
C LEU A 204 17.15 0.90 3.67
N ASP A 205 17.34 2.22 3.62
CA ASP A 205 17.14 3.07 2.43
C ASP A 205 18.00 2.67 1.22
N GLN A 206 19.07 1.90 1.42
CA GLN A 206 19.97 1.45 0.36
C GLN A 206 19.70 0.02 -0.13
N ILE A 207 18.83 -0.77 0.52
CA ILE A 207 18.67 -2.20 0.24
C ILE A 207 17.24 -2.65 -0.05
N ALA A 208 17.12 -3.57 -1.01
CA ALA A 208 15.94 -4.42 -1.16
C ALA A 208 16.23 -5.79 -0.54
N VAL A 209 15.38 -6.24 0.38
CA VAL A 209 15.38 -7.64 0.86
C VAL A 209 14.24 -8.37 0.14
N THR A 210 14.58 -9.36 -0.69
CA THR A 210 13.61 -10.31 -1.24
C THR A 210 13.54 -11.50 -0.28
N PRO A 211 12.40 -11.79 0.38
CA PRO A 211 12.28 -12.90 1.30
C PRO A 211 12.23 -14.26 0.57
N ALA A 212 12.49 -15.33 1.31
CA ALA A 212 12.26 -16.70 0.85
C ALA A 212 10.81 -17.09 1.13
N ASP A 213 9.95 -16.96 0.11
CA ASP A 213 8.49 -17.19 0.23
C ASP A 213 8.11 -18.66 0.58
N ALA A 214 9.04 -19.62 0.50
CA ALA A 214 8.81 -21.06 0.77
C ALA A 214 10.09 -21.79 1.25
N GLN A 215 9.94 -23.00 1.80
CA GLN A 215 11.07 -23.90 2.08
C GLN A 215 11.85 -24.23 0.81
N GLY A 216 13.17 -24.34 0.91
CA GLY A 216 14.08 -24.49 -0.24
C GLY A 216 14.27 -23.24 -1.10
N ALA A 217 13.51 -22.15 -0.88
CA ALA A 217 13.69 -20.90 -1.60
C ALA A 217 14.86 -20.07 -1.05
N MET A 218 15.37 -19.16 -1.88
CA MET A 218 16.47 -18.27 -1.54
C MET A 218 15.98 -16.83 -1.32
N ALA A 219 16.27 -16.28 -0.13
CA ALA A 219 16.16 -14.86 0.15
C ALA A 219 17.44 -14.14 -0.34
N THR A 220 17.33 -12.88 -0.73
CA THR A 220 18.46 -12.04 -1.16
C THR A 220 18.38 -10.65 -0.56
N VAL A 221 19.55 -10.05 -0.34
CA VAL A 221 19.72 -8.62 -0.04
C VAL A 221 20.46 -8.00 -1.22
N THR A 222 19.88 -7.02 -1.91
CA THR A 222 20.52 -6.31 -3.03
C THR A 222 20.53 -4.80 -2.79
N LEU A 223 21.52 -4.09 -3.35
CA LEU A 223 21.56 -2.63 -3.34
C LEU A 223 20.47 -2.06 -4.27
N ILE A 224 19.59 -1.17 -3.81
CA ILE A 224 18.53 -0.58 -4.67
C ILE A 224 19.13 0.17 -5.88
N ALA A 225 20.31 0.76 -5.71
CA ALA A 225 20.97 1.56 -6.74
C ALA A 225 21.48 0.77 -7.95
N THR A 226 21.97 -0.45 -7.74
CA THR A 226 22.60 -1.28 -8.79
C THR A 226 22.02 -2.69 -8.93
N ASN A 227 21.15 -3.09 -8.00
CA ASN A 227 20.63 -4.44 -7.82
C ASN A 227 21.73 -5.53 -7.65
N ASN A 228 22.95 -5.12 -7.28
CA ASN A 228 24.01 -6.07 -6.93
C ASN A 228 23.77 -6.67 -5.54
N THR A 229 23.95 -7.98 -5.44
CA THR A 229 23.69 -8.78 -4.23
C THR A 229 24.75 -8.52 -3.15
N LEU A 230 24.29 -8.07 -1.98
CA LEU A 230 25.08 -8.01 -0.74
C LEU A 230 25.18 -9.37 -0.04
N GLY A 231 24.14 -10.19 -0.19
CA GLY A 231 24.08 -11.52 0.44
C GLY A 231 22.82 -12.30 0.07
N SER A 232 22.82 -13.59 0.37
CA SER A 232 21.65 -14.45 0.23
C SER A 232 21.59 -15.52 1.31
N VAL A 233 20.38 -16.07 1.51
CA VAL A 233 20.11 -17.16 2.44
C VAL A 233 19.17 -18.14 1.76
N THR A 234 19.59 -19.39 1.57
CA THR A 234 18.72 -20.46 1.08
C THR A 234 18.14 -21.21 2.28
N LEU A 235 16.81 -21.21 2.40
CA LEU A 235 16.13 -21.96 3.44
C LEU A 235 16.27 -23.48 3.21
N PRO A 236 16.29 -24.30 4.28
CA PRO A 236 16.25 -25.75 4.12
C PRO A 236 14.96 -26.19 3.42
N ALA A 237 15.02 -27.30 2.68
CA ALA A 237 13.83 -27.93 2.08
C ALA A 237 12.86 -28.48 3.14
N ASN A 238 13.36 -28.79 4.34
CA ASN A 238 12.58 -29.25 5.48
C ASN A 238 12.56 -28.17 6.58
N ALA A 239 11.38 -27.89 7.10
CA ALA A 239 11.15 -26.95 8.20
C ALA A 239 12.11 -27.20 9.38
N GLY A 240 12.74 -26.12 9.88
CA GLY A 240 13.55 -26.17 11.10
C GLY A 240 15.02 -26.54 10.92
N GLY A 241 15.43 -26.96 9.72
CA GLY A 241 16.83 -27.25 9.38
C GLY A 241 17.75 -26.03 9.48
N ALA A 242 19.05 -26.22 9.20
CA ALA A 242 19.97 -25.10 9.04
C ALA A 242 19.74 -24.43 7.67
N ALA A 243 19.71 -23.10 7.64
CA ALA A 243 19.75 -22.34 6.40
C ALA A 243 21.18 -22.29 5.84
N THR A 244 21.32 -22.28 4.52
CA THR A 244 22.62 -22.16 3.84
C THR A 244 22.87 -20.69 3.51
N ILE A 245 24.04 -20.17 3.87
CA ILE A 245 24.47 -18.80 3.59
C ILE A 245 25.65 -18.86 2.62
N PRO A 246 25.46 -18.57 1.31
CA PRO A 246 26.56 -18.49 0.35
C PRO A 246 27.45 -17.27 0.63
N THR A 247 28.76 -17.42 0.42
CA THR A 247 29.70 -16.28 0.45
C THR A 247 29.40 -15.33 -0.71
N ALA A 248 28.99 -14.10 -0.40
CA ALA A 248 28.81 -13.06 -1.39
C ALA A 248 30.16 -12.44 -1.83
N ALA A 249 30.21 -11.98 -3.09
CA ALA A 249 31.28 -11.07 -3.52
C ALA A 249 31.00 -9.67 -2.97
N ALA A 250 32.02 -8.98 -2.47
CA ALA A 250 31.87 -7.59 -2.04
C ALA A 250 31.52 -6.68 -3.25
N PRO A 251 30.58 -5.72 -3.10
CA PRO A 251 30.26 -4.77 -4.17
C PRO A 251 31.46 -3.94 -4.61
N GLY A 252 31.46 -3.49 -5.87
CA GLY A 252 32.48 -2.58 -6.36
C GLY A 252 32.39 -1.20 -5.71
N ALA A 253 33.51 -0.47 -5.65
CA ALA A 253 33.53 0.90 -5.14
C ALA A 253 32.56 1.83 -5.91
N GLU A 254 32.32 1.57 -7.20
CA GLU A 254 31.32 2.27 -8.00
C GLU A 254 29.88 1.94 -7.57
N ASP A 255 29.60 0.70 -7.15
CA ASP A 255 28.28 0.30 -6.64
C ASP A 255 27.97 0.98 -5.31
N LEU A 256 28.96 1.03 -4.42
CA LEU A 256 28.84 1.73 -3.14
C LEU A 256 28.71 3.24 -3.35
N ALA A 257 29.40 3.84 -4.32
CA ALA A 257 29.20 5.24 -4.69
C ALA A 257 27.77 5.50 -5.21
N LYS A 258 27.23 4.61 -6.06
CA LYS A 258 25.83 4.68 -6.54
C LYS A 258 24.82 4.48 -5.41
N ALA A 259 25.08 3.58 -4.46
CA ALA A 259 24.23 3.33 -3.30
C ALA A 259 24.14 4.56 -2.38
N ASN A 260 25.29 5.15 -2.02
CA ASN A 260 25.34 6.39 -1.25
C ASN A 260 24.64 7.55 -1.96
N ALA A 261 24.76 7.64 -3.30
CA ALA A 261 24.04 8.64 -4.08
C ALA A 261 22.51 8.36 -4.14
N ALA A 262 22.10 7.10 -4.26
CA ALA A 262 20.69 6.69 -4.27
C ALA A 262 19.95 7.01 -2.97
N ALA A 263 20.62 6.92 -1.82
CA ALA A 263 20.04 7.28 -0.52
C ALA A 263 19.50 8.73 -0.46
N THR A 264 20.01 9.64 -1.31
CA THR A 264 19.50 11.02 -1.40
C THR A 264 18.21 11.18 -2.23
N VAL A 265 17.93 10.23 -3.14
CA VAL A 265 16.87 10.34 -4.17
C VAL A 265 15.48 10.43 -3.56
N LEU A 266 15.12 9.49 -2.67
CA LEU A 266 13.78 9.45 -2.09
C LEU A 266 13.53 10.62 -1.11
N PRO A 267 14.47 11.05 -0.25
CA PRO A 267 14.35 12.29 0.53
C PRO A 267 14.16 13.56 -0.32
N GLU A 268 14.95 13.75 -1.39
CA GLU A 268 14.79 14.92 -2.28
C GLU A 268 13.41 14.91 -2.97
N ILE A 269 12.98 13.76 -3.48
CA ILE A 269 11.68 13.63 -4.15
C ILE A 269 10.51 13.80 -3.16
N ARG A 270 10.64 13.34 -1.91
CA ARG A 270 9.68 13.63 -0.83
C ARG A 270 9.56 15.13 -0.57
N ALA A 271 10.68 15.87 -0.51
CA ALA A 271 10.65 17.33 -0.35
C ALA A 271 10.03 18.04 -1.57
N CYS A 272 10.29 17.57 -2.79
CA CYS A 272 9.67 18.04 -4.03
C CYS A 272 8.14 17.83 -4.03
N MET A 273 7.65 16.63 -3.71
CA MET A 273 6.21 16.33 -3.68
C MET A 273 5.48 17.01 -2.51
N ALA A 274 6.14 17.21 -1.36
CA ALA A 274 5.62 18.05 -0.28
C ALA A 274 5.49 19.52 -0.70
N SER A 275 6.44 20.05 -1.49
CA SER A 275 6.39 21.42 -2.01
C SER A 275 5.26 21.60 -3.04
N LEU A 276 4.95 20.56 -3.84
CA LEU A 276 3.78 20.55 -4.72
C LEU A 276 2.47 20.49 -3.94
N SER A 277 2.40 19.63 -2.92
CA SER A 277 1.23 19.50 -2.02
C SER A 277 0.92 20.80 -1.28
N ALA A 278 1.95 21.59 -0.93
CA ALA A 278 1.80 22.88 -0.25
C ALA A 278 1.08 23.95 -1.09
N LEU A 279 0.95 23.77 -2.41
CA LEU A 279 0.11 24.62 -3.28
C LEU A 279 -1.40 24.37 -3.10
N TYR A 280 -1.78 23.30 -2.40
CA TYR A 280 -3.15 22.79 -2.33
C TYR A 280 -3.66 22.61 -0.88
N PRO A 281 -3.60 23.64 -0.01
CA PRO A 281 -4.01 23.52 1.39
C PRO A 281 -5.50 23.15 1.54
N LYS A 282 -5.82 22.35 2.57
CA LYS A 282 -7.21 21.96 2.92
C LYS A 282 -8.10 23.14 3.35
N THR A 283 -7.50 24.23 3.84
CA THR A 283 -8.22 25.44 4.28
C THR A 283 -7.69 26.66 3.55
N ASN A 284 -8.58 27.64 3.30
CA ASN A 284 -8.27 28.86 2.53
C ASN A 284 -7.64 28.57 1.15
N PHE A 285 -8.09 27.50 0.49
CA PHE A 285 -7.59 27.12 -0.84
C PHE A 285 -7.85 28.22 -1.88
N VAL A 286 -6.82 28.51 -2.68
CA VAL A 286 -6.88 29.36 -3.87
C VAL A 286 -6.13 28.61 -4.96
N ALA A 287 -6.72 28.49 -6.15
CA ALA A 287 -6.09 27.80 -7.28
C ALA A 287 -4.69 28.41 -7.58
N PRO A 288 -3.62 27.61 -7.60
CA PRO A 288 -2.28 28.14 -7.83
C PRO A 288 -2.12 28.63 -9.27
N SER A 289 -1.23 29.61 -9.47
CA SER A 289 -0.94 30.10 -10.83
C SER A 289 -0.16 29.05 -11.63
N ARG A 290 -0.32 29.09 -12.96
CA ARG A 290 0.48 28.25 -13.88
C ARG A 290 1.99 28.40 -13.68
N ALA A 291 2.47 29.57 -13.27
CA ALA A 291 3.87 29.80 -12.97
C ALA A 291 4.36 29.06 -11.70
N ALA A 292 3.48 28.82 -10.72
CA ALA A 292 3.81 28.06 -9.52
C ALA A 292 3.79 26.53 -9.78
N VAL A 293 2.88 26.05 -10.63
CA VAL A 293 2.72 24.61 -10.92
C VAL A 293 3.73 24.10 -11.96
N LEU A 294 3.95 24.84 -13.05
CA LEU A 294 4.74 24.39 -14.21
C LEU A 294 6.15 23.86 -13.86
N PRO A 295 6.91 24.41 -12.89
CA PRO A 295 8.26 23.93 -12.60
C PRO A 295 8.33 22.51 -12.03
N PHE A 296 7.24 21.99 -11.45
CA PHE A 296 7.17 20.61 -10.92
C PHE A 296 7.13 19.53 -12.00
N PHE A 297 6.80 19.90 -13.24
CA PHE A 297 6.58 18.98 -14.36
C PHE A 297 7.65 19.19 -15.42
N ASP A 298 8.27 18.11 -15.90
CA ASP A 298 9.23 18.17 -17.00
C ASP A 298 8.55 18.43 -18.36
N SER A 299 9.30 18.94 -19.31
CA SER A 299 8.97 18.92 -20.75
C SER A 299 8.46 17.57 -21.26
N SER A 300 8.99 16.45 -20.76
CA SER A 300 8.59 15.10 -21.19
C SER A 300 7.37 14.52 -20.45
N PHE A 301 6.66 15.31 -19.63
CA PHE A 301 5.55 14.77 -18.83
C PHE A 301 4.43 14.22 -19.71
N ASN A 302 4.10 12.93 -19.50
CA ASN A 302 3.00 12.28 -20.21
C ASN A 302 2.34 11.16 -19.38
N MET A 303 1.00 11.14 -19.38
CA MET A 303 0.14 10.05 -18.89
C MET A 303 -0.76 9.60 -20.06
N GLY A 304 -0.25 8.67 -20.87
CA GLY A 304 -0.89 8.23 -22.11
C GLY A 304 -1.08 9.34 -23.14
N THR A 305 -1.80 9.05 -24.22
CA THR A 305 -2.02 9.98 -25.36
C THR A 305 -2.90 11.20 -25.03
N GLY A 306 -3.69 11.16 -23.95
CA GLY A 306 -4.60 12.24 -23.58
C GLY A 306 -4.02 13.32 -22.65
N MET A 307 -3.08 12.97 -21.76
CA MET A 307 -2.71 13.81 -20.62
C MET A 307 -1.20 14.15 -20.60
N GLY A 308 -0.81 15.05 -21.49
CA GLY A 308 0.52 15.66 -21.51
C GLY A 308 0.71 16.78 -20.47
N ARG A 309 1.92 17.35 -20.45
CA ARG A 309 2.34 18.41 -19.51
C ARG A 309 1.36 19.58 -19.40
N ASP A 310 0.88 20.10 -20.52
CA ASP A 310 0.02 21.29 -20.53
C ASP A 310 -1.42 20.97 -20.10
N GLN A 311 -1.91 19.77 -20.39
CA GLN A 311 -3.21 19.28 -19.93
C GLN A 311 -3.21 19.13 -18.41
N ILE A 312 -2.23 18.43 -17.84
CA ILE A 312 -2.16 18.25 -16.38
C ILE A 312 -1.93 19.59 -15.67
N VAL A 313 -1.07 20.47 -16.19
CA VAL A 313 -0.84 21.80 -15.62
C VAL A 313 -2.09 22.69 -15.72
N THR A 314 -2.90 22.56 -16.77
CA THR A 314 -4.20 23.26 -16.86
C THR A 314 -5.15 22.75 -15.78
N ALA A 315 -5.35 21.43 -15.66
CA ALA A 315 -6.18 20.83 -14.61
C ALA A 315 -5.68 21.17 -13.19
N LEU A 316 -4.36 21.31 -12.99
CA LEU A 316 -3.73 21.73 -11.73
C LEU A 316 -3.93 23.21 -11.37
N THR A 317 -4.43 24.03 -12.30
CA THR A 317 -4.64 25.48 -12.13
C THR A 317 -6.09 25.92 -12.36
N SER A 318 -6.98 24.96 -12.62
CA SER A 318 -8.40 25.15 -12.86
C SER A 318 -9.14 25.74 -11.65
N THR A 319 -10.15 26.56 -11.91
CA THR A 319 -11.13 27.07 -10.94
C THR A 319 -12.46 26.32 -10.95
N ASP A 320 -12.69 25.54 -12.00
CA ASP A 320 -14.00 24.99 -12.34
C ASP A 320 -14.08 23.51 -11.93
N ASP A 321 -12.92 22.85 -11.86
CA ASP A 321 -12.76 21.57 -11.17
C ASP A 321 -12.89 21.77 -9.66
N ALA A 322 -13.76 21.00 -9.00
CA ALA A 322 -13.84 20.97 -7.54
C ALA A 322 -12.60 20.33 -6.88
N ALA A 323 -11.78 19.65 -7.66
CA ALA A 323 -10.50 19.11 -7.22
C ALA A 323 -9.56 20.26 -6.84
N ARG A 324 -9.21 20.37 -5.54
CA ARG A 324 -7.81 20.47 -5.06
C ARG A 324 -7.62 20.77 -3.58
N ALA A 325 -8.60 21.29 -2.84
CA ALA A 325 -8.40 21.62 -1.42
C ALA A 325 -7.98 20.39 -0.58
N GLY A 326 -6.72 20.33 -0.17
CA GLY A 326 -6.13 19.18 0.53
C GLY A 326 -5.53 18.08 -0.38
N LEU A 327 -5.29 18.34 -1.66
CA LEU A 327 -4.55 17.43 -2.54
C LEU A 327 -3.13 17.24 -2.02
N THR A 328 -2.81 16.03 -1.58
CA THR A 328 -1.42 15.63 -1.33
C THR A 328 -0.88 14.81 -2.49
N ILE A 329 0.43 14.88 -2.69
CA ILE A 329 1.18 13.89 -3.47
C ILE A 329 2.30 13.42 -2.55
N GLU A 330 2.29 12.14 -2.19
CA GLU A 330 3.22 11.53 -1.25
C GLU A 330 4.17 10.60 -2.02
N ALA A 331 5.46 10.89 -2.03
CA ALA A 331 6.49 9.99 -2.56
C ALA A 331 6.78 8.87 -1.54
N VAL A 332 6.05 7.77 -1.67
CA VAL A 332 5.99 6.77 -0.60
C VAL A 332 7.17 5.80 -0.61
N GLY A 333 7.74 5.49 -1.76
CA GLY A 333 8.89 4.59 -1.91
C GLY A 333 9.39 4.50 -3.35
N LEU A 334 10.58 3.91 -3.53
CA LEU A 334 11.11 3.60 -4.87
C LEU A 334 10.40 2.39 -5.48
N ALA A 335 10.35 2.33 -6.81
CA ALA A 335 9.99 1.11 -7.54
C ALA A 335 11.07 0.02 -7.34
N PRO A 336 10.75 -1.27 -7.57
CA PRO A 336 11.73 -2.35 -7.44
C PRO A 336 12.62 -2.52 -8.68
N VAL A 337 12.20 -1.95 -9.82
CA VAL A 337 12.82 -2.09 -11.16
C VAL A 337 12.50 -0.84 -11.99
N ASP A 338 13.05 -0.78 -13.21
CA ASP A 338 12.59 0.14 -14.25
C ASP A 338 11.15 -0.20 -14.71
N MET A 339 10.23 0.74 -14.51
CA MET A 339 8.80 0.57 -14.80
C MET A 339 8.38 1.20 -16.15
N GLN A 340 9.33 1.49 -17.05
CA GLN A 340 9.01 1.98 -18.40
C GLN A 340 8.10 1.02 -19.20
N PRO A 341 7.40 1.50 -20.25
CA PRO A 341 6.67 0.63 -21.16
C PRO A 341 7.52 -0.54 -21.70
N LEU A 342 6.88 -1.63 -22.12
CA LEU A 342 7.58 -2.76 -22.72
C LEU A 342 8.14 -2.36 -24.09
N SER A 343 9.41 -2.65 -24.31
CA SER A 343 10.03 -2.60 -25.62
C SER A 343 9.39 -3.59 -26.59
N ALA A 344 9.53 -3.37 -27.90
CA ALA A 344 9.00 -4.26 -28.93
C ALA A 344 9.47 -5.72 -28.76
N THR A 345 10.70 -5.93 -28.25
CA THR A 345 11.25 -7.27 -27.94
C THR A 345 10.54 -7.90 -26.74
N GLU A 346 10.39 -7.19 -25.63
CA GLU A 346 9.66 -7.68 -24.44
C GLU A 346 8.19 -7.99 -24.78
N LEU A 347 7.55 -7.13 -25.56
CA LEU A 347 6.18 -7.31 -26.03
C LEU A 347 6.06 -8.56 -26.92
N ALA A 348 6.98 -8.76 -27.87
CA ALA A 348 7.01 -9.96 -28.71
C ALA A 348 7.19 -11.25 -27.89
N THR A 349 8.02 -11.23 -26.85
CA THR A 349 8.15 -12.36 -25.90
C THR A 349 6.85 -12.62 -25.14
N LEU A 350 6.17 -11.57 -24.67
CA LEU A 350 4.91 -11.65 -23.93
C LEU A 350 3.75 -12.19 -24.80
N THR A 351 3.68 -11.78 -26.08
CA THR A 351 2.62 -12.18 -27.02
C THR A 351 2.92 -13.45 -27.79
N SER A 352 4.14 -13.99 -27.75
CA SER A 352 4.54 -15.19 -28.49
C SER A 352 3.65 -16.41 -28.17
N THR A 353 3.13 -17.04 -29.23
CA THR A 353 2.35 -18.28 -29.18
C THR A 353 3.21 -19.54 -29.09
N THR A 354 4.47 -19.48 -29.54
CA THR A 354 5.42 -20.61 -29.52
C THR A 354 6.21 -20.70 -28.21
N ASN A 355 6.33 -19.60 -27.46
CA ASN A 355 6.89 -19.63 -26.12
C ASN A 355 5.89 -20.31 -25.15
N THR A 356 6.26 -21.48 -24.63
CA THR A 356 5.45 -22.30 -23.72
C THR A 356 5.60 -21.94 -22.24
N SER A 357 6.42 -20.94 -21.89
CA SER A 357 6.54 -20.43 -20.51
C SER A 357 5.15 -20.10 -19.93
N THR A 358 4.78 -20.76 -18.84
CA THR A 358 3.57 -20.48 -18.06
C THR A 358 3.73 -19.25 -17.15
N THR A 359 4.91 -18.64 -17.13
CA THR A 359 5.35 -17.62 -16.17
C THR A 359 5.80 -16.32 -16.84
N LYS A 360 5.32 -16.00 -18.05
CA LYS A 360 5.83 -14.90 -18.93
C LYS A 360 6.02 -13.52 -18.29
N VAL A 361 5.34 -13.20 -17.18
CA VAL A 361 5.58 -11.95 -16.42
C VAL A 361 6.82 -12.08 -15.51
N ALA A 362 7.06 -13.22 -14.89
CA ALA A 362 8.27 -13.47 -14.11
C ALA A 362 9.54 -13.41 -14.98
N ASP A 363 9.47 -13.91 -16.22
CA ASP A 363 10.59 -13.85 -17.17
C ASP A 363 11.01 -12.39 -17.45
N PHE A 364 10.03 -11.52 -17.69
CA PHE A 364 10.19 -10.07 -17.83
C PHE A 364 10.69 -9.39 -16.53
N VAL A 365 10.08 -9.69 -15.38
CA VAL A 365 10.49 -9.15 -14.07
C VAL A 365 11.92 -9.54 -13.72
N ASN A 366 12.35 -10.76 -14.05
CA ASN A 366 13.70 -11.24 -13.80
C ASN A 366 14.72 -10.56 -14.73
N ALA A 367 14.39 -10.32 -16.00
CA ALA A 367 15.23 -9.53 -16.90
C ALA A 367 15.42 -8.09 -16.41
N ARG A 368 14.34 -7.44 -15.95
CA ARG A 368 14.40 -6.10 -15.33
C ARG A 368 14.94 -6.08 -13.89
N LYS A 369 15.27 -7.26 -13.34
CA LYS A 369 16.09 -7.49 -12.13
C LYS A 369 17.49 -8.04 -12.48
N GLY A 370 18.00 -7.75 -13.68
CA GLY A 370 19.42 -7.92 -13.97
C GLY A 370 20.32 -7.03 -13.11
N ALA A 371 21.63 -7.31 -13.11
CA ALA A 371 22.62 -6.40 -12.53
C ALA A 371 22.62 -5.07 -13.32
N GLY A 372 22.56 -3.94 -12.62
CA GLY A 372 22.43 -2.61 -13.22
C GLY A 372 21.02 -2.23 -13.69
N ALA A 373 20.05 -3.14 -13.70
CA ALA A 373 18.65 -2.83 -14.00
C ALA A 373 17.91 -2.48 -12.70
N THR A 374 17.63 -1.18 -12.49
CA THR A 374 17.05 -0.68 -11.24
C THR A 374 16.03 0.43 -11.50
N ALA A 375 15.35 0.87 -10.45
CA ALA A 375 14.47 2.03 -10.50
C ALA A 375 15.21 3.37 -10.66
N ILE A 376 16.55 3.44 -10.53
CA ILE A 376 17.33 4.68 -10.57
C ILE A 376 18.33 4.64 -11.74
N THR A 377 18.13 5.53 -12.70
CA THR A 377 19.10 5.77 -13.78
C THR A 377 20.21 6.69 -13.29
N PHE A 378 21.47 6.36 -13.64
CA PHE A 378 22.64 7.18 -13.32
C PHE A 378 23.28 7.74 -14.59
N THR A 379 23.67 9.01 -14.56
CA THR A 379 24.47 9.67 -15.61
C THR A 379 25.72 10.25 -14.96
N ASN A 380 26.90 9.87 -15.44
CA ASN A 380 28.19 10.26 -14.87
C ASN A 380 28.28 10.04 -13.34
N GLY A 381 27.78 8.88 -12.87
CA GLY A 381 27.76 8.48 -11.46
C GLY A 381 26.69 9.15 -10.59
N LYS A 382 25.87 10.06 -11.14
CA LYS A 382 24.82 10.79 -10.39
C LYS A 382 23.41 10.33 -10.80
N PRO A 383 22.44 10.23 -9.87
CA PRO A 383 21.04 9.97 -10.22
C PRO A 383 20.49 11.01 -11.22
N SER A 384 19.89 10.54 -12.30
CA SER A 384 19.33 11.37 -13.39
C SER A 384 17.86 11.08 -13.69
N SER A 385 17.37 9.87 -13.42
CA SER A 385 15.93 9.61 -13.27
C SER A 385 15.65 8.53 -12.23
N ALA A 386 14.43 8.54 -11.67
CA ALA A 386 13.96 7.58 -10.68
C ALA A 386 12.50 7.17 -10.95
N TRP A 387 12.18 5.89 -10.82
CA TRP A 387 10.81 5.40 -10.75
C TRP A 387 10.37 5.34 -9.29
N VAL A 388 9.31 6.08 -8.96
CA VAL A 388 8.85 6.31 -7.59
C VAL A 388 7.37 6.00 -7.51
N GLN A 389 6.96 5.29 -6.47
CA GLN A 389 5.56 5.13 -6.15
C GLN A 389 5.04 6.41 -5.51
N LEU A 390 3.98 6.96 -6.09
CA LEU A 390 3.29 8.13 -5.58
C LEU A 390 1.90 7.71 -5.09
N ARG A 391 1.48 8.24 -3.94
CA ARG A 391 0.07 8.29 -3.55
C ARG A 391 -0.47 9.69 -3.81
N THR A 392 -1.61 9.77 -4.46
CA THR A 392 -2.40 10.98 -4.64
C THR A 392 -3.49 11.05 -3.58
N SER A 393 -3.53 12.12 -2.79
CA SER A 393 -4.49 12.31 -1.69
C SER A 393 -4.52 11.11 -0.72
N ALA A 394 -5.71 10.56 -0.48
CA ALA A 394 -5.93 9.32 0.28
C ALA A 394 -6.49 8.21 -0.62
N ASP A 395 -6.14 8.21 -1.90
CA ASP A 395 -6.38 7.12 -2.85
C ASP A 395 -5.78 5.80 -2.34
N ALA A 396 -6.42 4.69 -2.72
CA ALA A 396 -5.90 3.33 -2.55
C ALA A 396 -4.71 3.06 -3.48
N GLY A 397 -4.70 3.71 -4.64
CA GLY A 397 -3.69 3.57 -5.68
C GLY A 397 -2.29 3.93 -5.20
N LEU A 398 -1.33 3.09 -5.56
CA LEU A 398 0.08 3.46 -5.64
C LEU A 398 0.58 3.29 -7.07
N LEU A 399 0.28 4.30 -7.87
CA LEU A 399 0.82 4.42 -9.22
C LEU A 399 2.33 4.64 -9.17
N THR A 400 3.06 4.11 -10.15
CA THR A 400 4.51 4.31 -10.25
C THR A 400 4.83 5.33 -11.35
N TRP A 401 5.44 6.45 -10.97
CA TRP A 401 5.70 7.57 -11.86
C TRP A 401 7.21 7.74 -12.03
N LYS A 402 7.64 8.19 -13.21
CA LYS A 402 9.02 8.58 -13.47
C LYS A 402 9.22 10.02 -13.03
N LEU A 403 10.33 10.26 -12.34
CA LEU A 403 10.88 11.59 -12.12
C LEU A 403 12.26 11.70 -12.78
N VAL A 404 12.58 12.89 -13.26
CA VAL A 404 13.89 13.23 -13.85
C VAL A 404 14.56 14.29 -12.97
N LYS A 405 15.89 14.22 -12.84
CA LYS A 405 16.68 15.19 -12.08
C LYS A 405 17.26 16.24 -13.03
N THR A 406 16.91 17.50 -12.80
CA THR A 406 17.28 18.64 -13.64
C THR A 406 18.16 19.63 -12.88
N SER A 407 18.73 20.61 -13.58
CA SER A 407 19.44 21.73 -12.95
C SER A 407 18.50 22.80 -12.37
N ASP A 408 17.21 22.75 -12.68
CA ASP A 408 16.21 23.70 -12.18
C ASP A 408 15.65 23.25 -10.83
N THR A 409 16.10 23.93 -9.77
CA THR A 409 15.71 23.71 -8.38
C THR A 409 14.62 24.67 -7.89
N SER A 410 14.01 25.48 -8.77
CA SER A 410 13.16 26.62 -8.39
C SER A 410 11.92 26.27 -7.56
N ALA A 411 11.33 25.09 -7.75
CA ALA A 411 10.18 24.62 -6.98
C ALA A 411 10.40 23.25 -6.29
N CYS A 412 11.45 22.51 -6.67
CA CYS A 412 11.78 21.21 -6.08
C CYS A 412 13.22 21.17 -5.56
N PRO A 413 13.40 20.96 -4.24
CA PRO A 413 14.70 20.60 -3.68
C PRO A 413 15.31 19.39 -4.41
N GLY A 414 16.60 19.48 -4.72
CA GLY A 414 17.31 18.49 -5.56
C GLY A 414 17.05 18.61 -7.07
N GLY A 415 16.08 19.42 -7.52
CA GLY A 415 15.83 19.67 -8.95
C GLY A 415 15.04 18.58 -9.67
N TRP A 416 14.37 17.70 -8.91
CA TRP A 416 13.49 16.65 -9.45
C TRP A 416 12.22 17.23 -10.07
N LYS A 417 11.75 16.59 -11.14
CA LYS A 417 10.49 16.92 -11.82
C LYS A 417 9.73 15.66 -12.20
N LEU A 418 8.41 15.74 -12.17
CA LEU A 418 7.52 14.68 -12.68
C LEU A 418 7.70 14.58 -14.21
N ALA A 419 8.06 13.40 -14.70
CA ALA A 419 8.10 13.05 -16.12
C ALA A 419 6.91 12.17 -16.54
N GLY A 420 5.97 11.93 -15.62
CA GLY A 420 4.80 11.08 -15.85
C GLY A 420 5.13 9.59 -15.71
N ASN A 421 4.13 8.75 -15.89
CA ASN A 421 4.28 7.29 -15.90
C ASN A 421 4.47 6.72 -17.33
N GLY A 422 4.17 7.51 -18.37
CA GLY A 422 4.19 7.07 -19.77
C GLY A 422 3.02 6.15 -20.16
N HIS A 423 1.96 6.09 -19.36
CA HIS A 423 0.79 5.23 -19.59
C HIS A 423 -0.52 5.88 -19.11
N LEU A 424 -1.67 5.33 -19.52
CA LEU A 424 -3.01 5.78 -19.08
C LEU A 424 -3.17 5.68 -17.55
N ASP A 425 -4.19 6.34 -17.01
CA ASP A 425 -4.56 6.07 -15.62
C ASP A 425 -5.23 4.70 -15.52
N MET A 426 -4.66 3.82 -14.70
CA MET A 426 -5.11 2.43 -14.55
C MET A 426 -4.84 1.96 -13.14
N HIS A 427 -5.86 1.45 -12.46
CA HIS A 427 -5.83 1.15 -11.04
C HIS A 427 -6.04 -0.33 -10.78
N MET A 428 -5.28 -0.89 -9.83
CA MET A 428 -5.31 -2.32 -9.56
C MET A 428 -5.31 -2.58 -8.04
N ASN A 429 -6.42 -2.18 -7.42
CA ASN A 429 -6.51 -2.01 -5.97
C ASN A 429 -7.09 -3.26 -5.29
N ALA A 430 -6.37 -3.77 -4.27
CA ALA A 430 -6.88 -4.82 -3.40
C ALA A 430 -8.04 -4.27 -2.55
N ARG A 431 -9.18 -4.96 -2.55
CA ARG A 431 -10.43 -4.49 -1.94
C ARG A 431 -11.02 -5.56 -1.03
N VAL A 432 -11.48 -5.16 0.15
CA VAL A 432 -12.32 -5.97 1.03
C VAL A 432 -13.63 -5.21 1.25
N GLN A 433 -14.75 -5.86 1.00
CA GLN A 433 -16.08 -5.25 1.10
C GLN A 433 -16.86 -5.93 2.22
N ARG A 434 -17.29 -5.14 3.21
CA ARG A 434 -18.28 -5.54 4.22
C ARG A 434 -19.66 -5.09 3.74
N ASN A 435 -20.54 -6.05 3.47
CA ASN A 435 -21.95 -5.77 3.19
C ASN A 435 -22.79 -5.99 4.45
N THR A 436 -23.82 -5.18 4.65
CA THR A 436 -24.81 -5.36 5.72
C THR A 436 -26.22 -5.23 5.16
N ASP A 437 -26.98 -6.32 5.22
CA ASP A 437 -28.34 -6.40 4.68
C ASP A 437 -29.37 -5.67 5.56
N ASN A 438 -30.63 -5.64 5.13
CA ASN A 438 -31.72 -4.97 5.84
C ASN A 438 -32.16 -5.68 7.15
N LYS A 439 -31.52 -6.78 7.53
CA LYS A 439 -31.67 -7.50 8.81
C LYS A 439 -30.44 -7.34 9.71
N GLY A 440 -29.41 -6.62 9.26
CA GLY A 440 -28.13 -6.51 9.95
C GLY A 440 -27.21 -7.71 9.75
N MET A 441 -27.50 -8.61 8.81
CA MET A 441 -26.62 -9.74 8.49
C MET A 441 -25.40 -9.23 7.72
N VAL A 442 -24.22 -9.57 8.22
CA VAL A 442 -22.93 -9.14 7.64
C VAL A 442 -22.35 -10.22 6.74
N SER A 443 -21.94 -9.84 5.53
CA SER A 443 -21.14 -10.69 4.65
C SER A 443 -19.88 -9.96 4.18
N PHE A 444 -18.87 -10.73 3.77
CA PHE A 444 -17.59 -10.22 3.30
C PHE A 444 -17.30 -10.70 1.89
N VAL A 445 -16.71 -9.84 1.08
CA VAL A 445 -16.24 -10.18 -0.27
C VAL A 445 -14.81 -9.67 -0.41
N ARG A 446 -13.87 -10.56 -0.77
CA ARG A 446 -12.48 -10.20 -1.04
C ARG A 446 -12.28 -10.11 -2.55
N GLN A 447 -11.78 -8.94 -2.98
CA GLN A 447 -11.78 -8.52 -4.38
C GLN A 447 -10.44 -7.90 -4.77
N TRP A 448 -10.17 -7.87 -6.07
CA TRP A 448 -9.14 -7.06 -6.67
C TRP A 448 -9.75 -6.31 -7.85
N ALA A 449 -9.88 -4.99 -7.73
CA ALA A 449 -10.33 -4.14 -8.82
C ALA A 449 -9.26 -4.08 -9.92
N PHE A 450 -9.67 -4.08 -11.18
CA PHE A 450 -8.83 -3.83 -12.35
C PHE A 450 -9.50 -2.74 -13.19
N HIS A 451 -9.35 -1.50 -12.73
CA HIS A 451 -10.03 -0.35 -13.29
C HIS A 451 -9.21 0.30 -14.41
N LEU A 452 -9.88 0.59 -15.53
CA LEU A 452 -9.40 1.42 -16.63
C LEU A 452 -10.63 2.03 -17.30
N GLU A 453 -10.55 3.31 -17.63
CA GLU A 453 -11.59 4.06 -18.33
C GLU A 453 -11.62 3.74 -19.84
N GLN A 454 -12.82 3.64 -20.40
CA GLN A 454 -13.06 3.30 -21.81
C GLN A 454 -12.67 4.47 -22.75
N SER A 455 -12.76 5.72 -22.27
CA SER A 455 -12.27 6.92 -22.95
C SER A 455 -10.74 6.90 -23.10
N ASP A 456 -10.04 6.62 -22.01
CA ASP A 456 -8.59 6.48 -21.94
C ASP A 456 -8.09 5.35 -22.86
N LEU A 457 -8.74 4.17 -22.79
CA LEU A 457 -8.47 3.05 -23.70
C LEU A 457 -8.62 3.45 -25.18
N ALA A 458 -9.68 4.22 -25.50
CA ALA A 458 -9.95 4.67 -26.87
C ALA A 458 -8.92 5.70 -27.36
N ALA A 459 -8.35 6.54 -26.48
CA ALA A 459 -7.28 7.48 -26.84
C ALA A 459 -6.03 6.75 -27.34
N GLU A 460 -5.66 5.62 -26.71
CA GLU A 460 -4.59 4.72 -27.18
C GLU A 460 -4.98 3.89 -28.43
N ASN A 461 -6.13 4.14 -29.05
CA ASN A 461 -6.66 3.39 -30.21
C ASN A 461 -6.84 1.87 -29.92
N ALA A 462 -7.10 1.52 -28.66
CA ALA A 462 -7.30 0.16 -28.19
C ALA A 462 -8.81 -0.18 -28.04
N ASP A 463 -9.14 -1.46 -28.20
CA ASP A 463 -10.48 -2.03 -28.02
C ASP A 463 -10.65 -2.83 -26.72
N ARG A 464 -9.56 -3.20 -26.04
CA ARG A 464 -9.54 -3.89 -24.73
C ARG A 464 -8.16 -3.86 -24.07
N ALA A 465 -8.12 -4.23 -22.79
CA ALA A 465 -6.86 -4.52 -22.08
C ALA A 465 -6.74 -6.02 -21.72
N ASP A 466 -5.58 -6.60 -21.95
CA ASP A 466 -5.19 -7.92 -21.46
C ASP A 466 -4.27 -7.74 -20.23
N VAL A 467 -4.59 -8.34 -19.07
CA VAL A 467 -3.77 -8.25 -17.85
C VAL A 467 -3.19 -9.63 -17.48
N ARG A 468 -1.91 -9.65 -17.10
CA ARG A 468 -1.18 -10.85 -16.64
C ARG A 468 -0.40 -10.58 -15.38
N GLY A 469 -0.29 -11.58 -14.50
CA GLY A 469 0.57 -11.54 -13.32
C GLY A 469 0.28 -12.70 -12.36
N PRO A 470 0.91 -12.73 -11.19
CA PRO A 470 0.73 -13.80 -10.21
C PRO A 470 -0.73 -13.91 -9.71
N GLY A 471 -1.16 -15.11 -9.32
CA GLY A 471 -2.49 -15.38 -8.79
C GLY A 471 -3.67 -15.28 -9.77
N ILE A 472 -3.54 -14.63 -10.93
CA ILE A 472 -4.60 -14.59 -11.95
C ILE A 472 -4.78 -15.99 -12.53
N THR A 473 -5.94 -16.60 -12.25
CA THR A 473 -6.30 -17.97 -12.66
C THR A 473 -7.78 -18.04 -13.03
N THR A 474 -8.26 -19.22 -13.45
CA THR A 474 -9.69 -19.52 -13.52
C THR A 474 -10.12 -20.41 -12.36
N TYR A 475 -11.42 -20.41 -12.06
CA TYR A 475 -12.03 -21.27 -11.05
C TYR A 475 -11.81 -22.77 -11.34
N GLY A 476 -11.83 -23.19 -12.61
CA GLY A 476 -11.50 -24.57 -13.01
C GLY A 476 -10.05 -24.96 -12.71
N ASN A 477 -9.10 -24.08 -13.04
CA ASN A 477 -7.68 -24.28 -12.75
C ASN A 477 -7.41 -24.26 -11.24
N PHE A 478 -8.08 -23.39 -10.47
CA PHE A 478 -7.93 -23.35 -9.01
C PHE A 478 -8.34 -24.67 -8.34
N LYS A 479 -9.53 -25.20 -8.65
CA LYS A 479 -10.04 -26.47 -8.09
C LYS A 479 -9.13 -27.69 -8.36
N THR A 480 -8.31 -27.62 -9.41
CA THR A 480 -7.39 -28.70 -9.82
C THR A 480 -5.93 -28.46 -9.39
N ASN A 481 -5.66 -27.42 -8.60
CA ASN A 481 -4.31 -26.94 -8.25
C ASN A 481 -3.43 -26.65 -9.48
N GLY A 482 -4.05 -26.19 -10.57
CA GLY A 482 -3.39 -25.85 -11.82
C GLY A 482 -2.30 -24.79 -11.65
N SER A 483 -1.17 -25.04 -12.31
CA SER A 483 0.02 -24.16 -12.34
C SER A 483 0.07 -23.23 -13.56
N ALA A 484 -0.89 -23.33 -14.48
CA ALA A 484 -0.96 -22.49 -15.68
C ALA A 484 -1.49 -21.08 -15.33
N GLY A 485 -0.60 -20.09 -15.27
CA GLY A 485 -0.97 -18.68 -15.17
C GLY A 485 -1.73 -18.23 -16.41
N VAL A 486 -2.93 -17.65 -16.23
CA VAL A 486 -3.81 -17.29 -17.36
C VAL A 486 -3.70 -15.80 -17.69
N ARG A 487 -4.67 -15.28 -18.45
CA ARG A 487 -4.76 -13.88 -18.87
C ARG A 487 -6.16 -13.38 -18.53
N LEU A 488 -6.25 -12.35 -17.69
CA LEU A 488 -7.48 -11.58 -17.53
C LEU A 488 -7.66 -10.72 -18.78
N GLN A 489 -8.90 -10.54 -19.22
CA GLN A 489 -9.24 -9.55 -20.23
C GLN A 489 -10.30 -8.60 -19.67
N LEU A 490 -10.13 -7.32 -19.95
CA LEU A 490 -11.03 -6.23 -19.59
C LEU A 490 -11.57 -5.65 -20.90
N VAL A 491 -12.87 -5.74 -21.08
CA VAL A 491 -13.55 -5.41 -22.35
C VAL A 491 -14.54 -4.25 -22.14
N PRO A 492 -14.86 -3.48 -23.18
CA PRO A 492 -15.88 -2.45 -23.12
C PRO A 492 -17.21 -2.94 -22.58
N ARG A 493 -17.94 -2.04 -21.92
CA ARG A 493 -19.31 -2.25 -21.45
C ARG A 493 -20.28 -1.52 -22.41
N GLU A 494 -21.58 -1.62 -22.14
CA GLU A 494 -22.63 -0.94 -22.91
C GLU A 494 -22.38 0.58 -23.00
N ILE A 495 -22.88 1.20 -24.08
CA ILE A 495 -22.67 2.61 -24.40
C ILE A 495 -23.17 3.48 -23.24
N GLY A 496 -22.26 4.24 -22.62
CA GLY A 496 -22.54 5.08 -21.44
C GLY A 496 -21.92 4.59 -20.13
N SER A 497 -21.29 3.41 -20.10
CA SER A 497 -20.33 3.05 -19.04
C SER A 497 -19.04 3.87 -19.18
N SER A 498 -18.39 4.17 -18.06
CA SER A 498 -17.06 4.80 -18.04
C SER A 498 -15.96 3.72 -17.99
N TRP A 499 -16.03 2.81 -17.02
CA TRP A 499 -15.07 1.71 -16.83
C TRP A 499 -15.29 0.48 -17.74
N LEU A 500 -14.20 -0.28 -17.95
CA LEU A 500 -14.19 -1.61 -18.58
C LEU A 500 -14.64 -2.74 -17.62
N GLN A 501 -15.28 -3.77 -18.17
CA GLN A 501 -15.78 -4.94 -17.41
C GLN A 501 -14.88 -6.17 -17.55
N VAL A 502 -14.88 -7.04 -16.52
CA VAL A 502 -14.20 -8.34 -16.53
C VAL A 502 -14.82 -9.29 -17.54
N ALA A 503 -13.97 -9.87 -18.40
CA ALA A 503 -14.30 -11.02 -19.23
C ALA A 503 -13.87 -12.37 -18.57
N ASP A 504 -14.46 -13.46 -19.03
CA ASP A 504 -14.03 -14.83 -18.73
C ASP A 504 -12.75 -15.22 -19.49
N SER A 505 -12.25 -16.44 -19.29
CA SER A 505 -11.04 -16.94 -19.98
C SER A 505 -11.18 -17.10 -21.50
N THR A 506 -12.38 -16.98 -22.07
CA THR A 506 -12.64 -16.97 -23.52
C THR A 506 -12.58 -15.56 -24.12
N GLY A 507 -12.63 -14.51 -23.28
CA GLY A 507 -12.79 -13.12 -23.70
C GLY A 507 -14.25 -12.65 -23.77
N THR A 508 -15.20 -13.45 -23.30
CA THR A 508 -16.63 -13.10 -23.24
C THR A 508 -16.93 -12.31 -21.95
N PRO A 509 -17.73 -11.23 -21.97
CA PRO A 509 -18.14 -10.52 -20.74
C PRO A 509 -18.66 -11.48 -19.66
N SER A 510 -18.14 -11.34 -18.43
CA SER A 510 -18.38 -12.37 -17.41
C SER A 510 -19.78 -12.30 -16.81
N ALA A 511 -20.60 -13.31 -17.08
CA ALA A 511 -21.93 -13.48 -16.50
C ALA A 511 -21.92 -13.59 -14.96
N TYR A 512 -20.78 -13.93 -14.34
CA TYR A 512 -20.64 -13.94 -12.87
C TYR A 512 -20.41 -12.54 -12.29
N TYR A 513 -19.60 -11.70 -12.96
CA TYR A 513 -19.27 -10.35 -12.48
C TYR A 513 -20.25 -9.27 -12.96
N GLY A 514 -21.10 -9.55 -13.96
CA GLY A 514 -22.26 -8.71 -14.29
C GLY A 514 -21.94 -7.28 -14.72
N GLY A 515 -20.78 -7.04 -15.33
CA GLY A 515 -20.28 -5.70 -15.67
C GLY A 515 -19.30 -5.08 -14.65
N GLY A 516 -18.95 -5.82 -13.60
CA GLY A 516 -17.94 -5.40 -12.61
C GLY A 516 -16.50 -5.42 -13.13
N GLU A 517 -15.69 -4.53 -12.56
CA GLU A 517 -14.24 -4.36 -12.79
C GLU A 517 -13.35 -5.30 -11.94
N ALA A 518 -13.92 -6.01 -10.96
CA ALA A 518 -13.17 -6.62 -9.87
C ALA A 518 -13.26 -8.15 -9.82
N LEU A 519 -12.11 -8.83 -9.81
CA LEU A 519 -12.03 -10.28 -9.58
C LEU A 519 -12.20 -10.61 -8.10
N GLN A 520 -12.89 -11.68 -7.79
CA GLN A 520 -13.01 -12.22 -6.43
C GLN A 520 -11.94 -13.29 -6.13
N SER A 521 -11.72 -13.55 -4.83
CA SER A 521 -10.92 -14.68 -4.34
C SER A 521 -11.48 -16.02 -4.86
N CYS A 522 -10.61 -16.85 -5.43
CA CYS A 522 -10.99 -18.22 -5.81
C CYS A 522 -11.38 -19.07 -4.58
N GLN A 523 -10.76 -18.80 -3.43
CA GLN A 523 -11.07 -19.49 -2.16
C GLN A 523 -12.46 -19.12 -1.65
N ASP A 524 -12.82 -17.83 -1.67
CA ASP A 524 -14.14 -17.38 -1.23
C ASP A 524 -15.23 -17.89 -2.18
N ILE A 525 -15.02 -17.81 -3.50
CA ILE A 525 -15.94 -18.36 -4.52
C ILE A 525 -16.19 -19.86 -4.27
N ALA A 526 -15.13 -20.64 -3.98
CA ALA A 526 -15.23 -22.07 -3.73
C ALA A 526 -16.04 -22.42 -2.45
N ALA A 527 -16.21 -21.48 -1.52
CA ALA A 527 -17.00 -21.67 -0.31
C ALA A 527 -18.50 -21.36 -0.49
N ILE A 528 -18.91 -20.71 -1.59
CA ILE A 528 -20.30 -20.31 -1.81
C ILE A 528 -21.16 -21.54 -2.17
N THR A 529 -22.09 -21.89 -1.29
CA THR A 529 -23.01 -23.03 -1.47
C THR A 529 -24.47 -22.56 -1.29
N PRO A 530 -25.38 -22.80 -2.25
CA PRO A 530 -25.14 -23.36 -3.58
C PRO A 530 -24.30 -22.42 -4.46
N ALA A 531 -23.71 -22.96 -5.54
CA ALA A 531 -22.89 -22.18 -6.46
C ALA A 531 -23.72 -21.02 -7.08
N PRO A 532 -23.18 -19.79 -7.13
CA PRO A 532 -23.90 -18.63 -7.62
C PRO A 532 -24.09 -18.66 -9.15
N THR A 533 -25.15 -18.00 -9.62
CA THR A 533 -25.46 -17.87 -11.05
C THR A 533 -24.29 -17.24 -11.84
N GLY A 534 -24.04 -17.74 -13.04
CA GLY A 534 -22.95 -17.26 -13.92
C GLY A 534 -21.56 -17.81 -13.60
N LEU A 535 -21.35 -18.46 -12.44
CA LEU A 535 -20.08 -19.10 -12.11
C LEU A 535 -19.83 -20.33 -12.99
N SER A 536 -18.61 -20.44 -13.53
CA SER A 536 -18.17 -21.52 -14.41
C SER A 536 -16.66 -21.78 -14.25
N ASP A 537 -16.16 -22.85 -14.85
CA ASP A 537 -14.73 -23.19 -14.80
C ASP A 537 -13.85 -22.21 -15.58
N ASN A 538 -14.46 -21.41 -16.47
CA ASN A 538 -13.84 -20.29 -17.21
C ASN A 538 -13.85 -18.97 -16.42
N THR A 539 -14.58 -18.89 -15.30
CA THR A 539 -14.67 -17.66 -14.50
C THR A 539 -13.30 -17.31 -13.93
N MET A 540 -12.84 -16.10 -14.24
CA MET A 540 -11.61 -15.51 -13.74
C MET A 540 -11.68 -15.28 -12.22
N CYS A 541 -10.61 -15.58 -11.48
CA CYS A 541 -10.52 -15.30 -10.04
C CYS A 541 -9.04 -15.13 -9.60
N ILE A 542 -8.85 -14.65 -8.38
CA ILE A 542 -7.52 -14.51 -7.75
C ILE A 542 -7.25 -15.70 -6.85
N ASP A 543 -6.17 -16.44 -7.11
CA ASP A 543 -5.57 -17.39 -6.18
C ASP A 543 -4.51 -16.66 -5.34
N GLU A 544 -4.91 -16.24 -4.14
CA GLU A 544 -4.11 -15.38 -3.26
C GLU A 544 -2.86 -16.08 -2.71
N THR A 545 -2.81 -17.42 -2.75
CA THR A 545 -1.60 -18.17 -2.35
C THR A 545 -0.40 -17.88 -3.24
N LYS A 546 -0.65 -17.37 -4.44
CA LYS A 546 0.34 -17.00 -5.45
C LYS A 546 0.55 -15.48 -5.54
N THR A 547 -0.01 -14.68 -4.63
CA THR A 547 0.06 -13.21 -4.64
C THR A 547 0.83 -12.68 -3.44
N ALA A 548 1.43 -11.49 -3.58
CA ALA A 548 1.95 -10.73 -2.45
C ALA A 548 2.01 -9.23 -2.79
N PRO A 549 2.12 -8.35 -1.77
CA PRO A 549 2.47 -6.94 -1.98
C PRO A 549 3.77 -6.80 -2.78
N GLY A 550 3.86 -5.80 -3.65
CA GLY A 550 5.05 -5.49 -4.41
C GLY A 550 5.35 -6.40 -5.62
N LYS A 551 4.53 -7.43 -5.90
CA LYS A 551 4.65 -8.23 -7.14
C LYS A 551 4.21 -7.37 -8.35
N ILE A 552 4.72 -7.69 -9.53
CA ILE A 552 4.47 -6.93 -10.77
C ILE A 552 3.52 -7.70 -11.68
N TYR A 553 2.62 -6.95 -12.32
CA TYR A 553 1.67 -7.36 -13.34
C TYR A 553 1.99 -6.61 -14.63
N VAL A 554 1.54 -7.11 -15.78
CA VAL A 554 1.67 -6.41 -17.06
C VAL A 554 0.28 -6.23 -17.66
N TRP A 555 -0.07 -4.97 -17.88
CA TRP A 555 -1.23 -4.56 -18.67
C TRP A 555 -0.80 -4.45 -20.13
N THR A 556 -1.60 -4.94 -21.07
CA THR A 556 -1.34 -4.89 -22.52
C THR A 556 -2.57 -4.36 -23.22
N LEU A 557 -2.48 -3.16 -23.80
CA LEU A 557 -3.56 -2.56 -24.58
C LEU A 557 -3.57 -3.16 -25.99
N ARG A 558 -4.75 -3.44 -26.54
CA ARG A 558 -4.89 -4.22 -27.79
C ARG A 558 -5.92 -3.63 -28.73
N SER A 559 -5.71 -3.85 -30.02
CA SER A 559 -6.59 -3.43 -31.11
C SER A 559 -6.63 -4.57 -32.12
N GLY A 560 -7.78 -5.24 -32.25
CA GLY A 560 -7.89 -6.55 -32.89
C GLY A 560 -6.97 -7.58 -32.24
N SER A 561 -6.28 -8.40 -33.03
CA SER A 561 -5.25 -9.32 -32.52
C SER A 561 -3.95 -8.63 -32.11
N THR A 562 -3.71 -7.38 -32.54
CA THR A 562 -2.48 -6.62 -32.28
C THR A 562 -2.39 -6.19 -30.81
N ALA A 563 -1.17 -6.06 -30.28
CA ALA A 563 -0.91 -5.33 -29.04
C ALA A 563 -0.35 -3.95 -29.40
N VAL A 564 -0.95 -2.90 -28.87
CA VAL A 564 -0.58 -1.50 -29.13
C VAL A 564 0.59 -1.10 -28.24
N SER A 565 0.45 -1.37 -26.95
CA SER A 565 1.39 -1.00 -25.90
C SER A 565 1.24 -1.96 -24.72
N ALA A 566 2.25 -2.04 -23.87
CA ALA A 566 2.17 -2.78 -22.61
C ALA A 566 3.01 -2.12 -21.52
N PHE A 567 2.53 -2.20 -20.28
CA PHE A 567 3.05 -1.43 -19.15
C PHE A 567 3.13 -2.33 -17.90
N PRO A 568 4.22 -2.26 -17.12
CA PRO A 568 4.30 -2.93 -15.84
C PRO A 568 3.54 -2.15 -14.76
N PHE A 569 2.80 -2.85 -13.90
CA PHE A 569 2.11 -2.29 -12.74
C PHE A 569 2.57 -3.01 -11.46
N GLN A 570 2.96 -2.27 -10.41
CA GLN A 570 3.34 -2.88 -9.12
C GLN A 570 2.18 -2.81 -8.13
N THR A 571 1.86 -3.94 -7.47
CA THR A 571 0.87 -3.98 -6.39
C THR A 571 1.41 -3.36 -5.10
N ASN A 572 0.54 -2.67 -4.35
CA ASN A 572 0.84 -2.17 -3.01
C ASN A 572 0.39 -3.11 -1.89
N ALA A 573 -0.69 -3.85 -2.10
CA ALA A 573 -1.23 -4.81 -1.15
C ALA A 573 -1.82 -6.04 -1.87
N VAL A 574 -2.35 -6.97 -1.09
CA VAL A 574 -3.20 -8.08 -1.54
C VAL A 574 -4.46 -8.13 -0.67
N PRO A 575 -5.56 -8.75 -1.15
CA PRO A 575 -6.81 -8.82 -0.39
C PRO A 575 -6.61 -9.51 0.95
N LEU A 576 -6.86 -8.79 2.05
CA LEU A 576 -6.68 -9.28 3.42
C LEU A 576 -7.42 -10.61 3.64
N SER A 577 -6.80 -11.59 4.31
CA SER A 577 -7.43 -12.92 4.49
C SER A 577 -8.76 -12.83 5.25
N LEU A 578 -9.74 -13.67 4.88
CA LEU A 578 -11.09 -13.58 5.44
C LEU A 578 -11.11 -13.69 6.98
N ALA A 579 -10.28 -14.57 7.55
CA ALA A 579 -10.11 -14.68 9.01
C ALA A 579 -9.53 -13.40 9.65
N PHE A 580 -8.55 -12.73 9.01
CA PHE A 580 -8.03 -11.46 9.52
C PHE A 580 -9.09 -10.35 9.44
N VAL A 581 -9.84 -10.28 8.33
CA VAL A 581 -10.95 -9.33 8.14
C VAL A 581 -12.03 -9.54 9.22
N GLN A 582 -12.46 -10.78 9.44
CA GLN A 582 -13.45 -11.15 10.44
C GLN A 582 -12.99 -10.85 11.88
N ALA A 583 -11.71 -11.02 12.20
CA ALA A 583 -11.15 -10.71 13.51
C ALA A 583 -10.93 -9.20 13.75
N ASN A 584 -10.78 -8.39 12.69
CA ASN A 584 -10.39 -6.97 12.78
C ASN A 584 -11.46 -5.99 12.28
N GLN A 585 -12.70 -6.41 12.04
CA GLN A 585 -13.75 -5.61 11.39
C GLN A 585 -13.86 -4.16 11.88
N ALA A 586 -13.91 -3.95 13.20
CA ALA A 586 -14.03 -2.62 13.81
C ALA A 586 -12.76 -1.75 13.70
N ASN A 587 -11.62 -2.33 13.33
CA ASN A 587 -10.37 -1.62 13.05
C ASN A 587 -10.13 -1.41 11.54
N LEU A 588 -10.93 -2.05 10.66
CA LEU A 588 -10.73 -2.04 9.20
C LEU A 588 -11.79 -1.26 8.44
N PHE A 589 -13.03 -1.26 8.91
CA PHE A 589 -14.16 -0.64 8.22
C PHE A 589 -14.71 0.54 9.01
N ALA A 590 -15.05 1.63 8.32
CA ALA A 590 -15.83 2.72 8.88
C ALA A 590 -17.14 2.22 9.51
N THR A 591 -17.59 2.85 10.60
CA THR A 591 -18.93 2.62 11.18
C THR A 591 -19.78 3.86 10.99
N ILE A 592 -20.87 3.75 10.23
CA ILE A 592 -21.83 4.84 10.01
C ILE A 592 -22.63 5.06 11.30
N THR A 593 -22.63 6.29 11.80
CA THR A 593 -23.23 6.68 13.09
C THR A 593 -24.57 7.40 12.92
N SER A 594 -24.79 8.11 11.81
CA SER A 594 -26.09 8.71 11.47
C SER A 594 -26.22 8.99 9.98
N VAL A 595 -27.46 8.99 9.47
CA VAL A 595 -27.81 9.26 8.08
C VAL A 595 -28.79 10.42 8.01
N THR A 596 -28.58 11.36 7.09
CA THR A 596 -29.48 12.49 6.81
C THR A 596 -29.82 12.50 5.31
N PRO A 597 -31.11 12.60 4.91
CA PRO A 597 -32.29 12.43 5.77
C PRO A 597 -32.32 11.04 6.42
N THR A 598 -32.93 10.91 7.61
CA THR A 598 -32.94 9.64 8.37
C THR A 598 -33.75 8.51 7.73
N LYS A 599 -34.38 8.77 6.58
CA LYS A 599 -35.24 7.86 5.84
C LYS A 599 -35.10 8.05 4.33
N LEU A 600 -34.99 6.93 3.61
CA LEU A 600 -34.99 6.85 2.14
C LEU A 600 -36.21 7.55 1.53
N SER A 601 -37.36 7.38 2.18
CA SER A 601 -38.64 7.98 1.80
C SER A 601 -38.69 9.51 1.93
N SER A 602 -37.68 10.14 2.53
CA SER A 602 -37.56 11.60 2.74
C SER A 602 -36.51 12.28 1.85
N ILE A 603 -35.91 11.56 0.89
CA ILE A 603 -35.06 12.17 -0.15
C ILE A 603 -35.98 12.92 -1.14
N PRO A 604 -35.72 14.21 -1.45
CA PRO A 604 -36.58 15.00 -2.32
C PRO A 604 -36.53 14.55 -3.78
N VAL A 605 -37.60 14.87 -4.52
CA VAL A 605 -37.85 14.40 -5.89
C VAL A 605 -38.02 15.58 -6.83
N GLY A 606 -37.32 15.55 -7.97
CA GLY A 606 -37.28 16.62 -8.97
C GLY A 606 -36.10 17.60 -8.78
N GLU A 607 -35.61 17.71 -7.56
CA GLU A 607 -34.52 18.61 -7.14
C GLU A 607 -33.12 18.00 -7.36
N VAL A 608 -32.09 18.85 -7.41
CA VAL A 608 -30.68 18.41 -7.36
C VAL A 608 -30.34 18.13 -5.90
N LEU A 609 -29.69 17.00 -5.62
CA LEU A 609 -29.49 16.51 -4.24
C LEU A 609 -28.30 17.15 -3.50
N ASP A 610 -27.86 18.34 -3.93
CA ASP A 610 -26.65 19.00 -3.44
C ASP A 610 -26.75 19.40 -1.96
N ASP A 611 -25.82 18.84 -1.17
CA ASP A 611 -25.72 18.92 0.28
C ASP A 611 -26.93 18.36 1.05
N LEU A 612 -27.90 17.73 0.36
CA LEU A 612 -29.13 17.20 0.95
C LEU A 612 -28.98 15.78 1.53
N VAL A 613 -27.95 15.03 1.12
CA VAL A 613 -27.66 13.68 1.64
C VAL A 613 -26.30 13.67 2.34
N THR A 614 -26.29 13.29 3.62
CA THR A 614 -25.07 13.26 4.47
C THR A 614 -25.02 12.03 5.37
N PHE A 615 -23.86 11.38 5.47
CA PHE A 615 -23.60 10.28 6.42
C PHE A 615 -22.48 10.66 7.39
N ASN A 616 -22.72 10.59 8.70
CA ASN A 616 -21.64 10.68 9.71
C ASN A 616 -21.11 9.29 10.01
N TYR A 617 -19.82 9.16 10.30
CA TYR A 617 -19.16 7.88 10.57
C TYR A 617 -17.89 8.05 11.42
N THR A 618 -17.37 6.92 11.93
CA THR A 618 -16.09 6.84 12.64
C THR A 618 -15.12 5.91 11.93
N LEU A 619 -13.86 6.32 11.79
CA LEU A 619 -12.73 5.49 11.39
C LEU A 619 -11.92 5.06 12.63
N SER A 620 -11.17 3.96 12.52
CA SER A 620 -10.19 3.56 13.53
C SER A 620 -8.85 4.25 13.30
N ASP A 621 -8.13 4.55 14.38
CA ASP A 621 -6.74 5.00 14.37
C ASP A 621 -5.74 3.88 14.01
N LYS A 622 -6.14 2.61 14.18
CA LYS A 622 -5.27 1.46 13.93
C LYS A 622 -5.03 1.23 12.44
N TYR A 623 -3.89 0.62 12.15
CA TYR A 623 -3.45 0.26 10.80
C TYR A 623 -3.36 1.43 9.80
N GLY A 624 -3.44 2.68 10.27
CA GLY A 624 -3.26 3.90 9.47
C GLY A 624 -4.42 4.20 8.51
N ALA A 625 -5.66 3.94 8.91
CA ALA A 625 -6.84 4.17 8.06
C ALA A 625 -6.95 5.64 7.60
N LYS A 626 -7.17 5.86 6.30
CA LYS A 626 -7.54 7.16 5.71
C LYS A 626 -8.88 7.05 4.96
N MET A 627 -9.59 8.16 4.77
CA MET A 627 -10.84 8.17 3.99
C MET A 627 -10.59 8.21 2.48
N ASP A 628 -11.35 7.44 1.69
CA ASP A 628 -11.27 7.35 0.23
C ASP A 628 -12.52 7.97 -0.45
N ASN A 629 -13.55 7.17 -0.71
CA ASN A 629 -14.79 7.59 -1.35
C ASN A 629 -16.05 7.18 -0.57
N CYS A 630 -17.18 7.80 -0.89
CA CYS A 630 -18.50 7.39 -0.44
C CYS A 630 -19.38 7.07 -1.65
N SER A 631 -20.36 6.16 -1.48
CA SER A 631 -21.34 5.87 -2.52
C SER A 631 -22.78 5.99 -2.02
N LEU A 632 -23.66 6.44 -2.93
CA LEU A 632 -25.10 6.54 -2.75
C LEU A 632 -25.79 5.85 -3.93
N GLY A 633 -26.44 4.72 -3.66
CA GLY A 633 -27.28 4.02 -4.63
C GLY A 633 -28.76 4.18 -4.30
N LEU A 634 -29.59 4.55 -5.28
CA LEU A 634 -31.05 4.66 -5.17
C LEU A 634 -31.71 3.84 -6.29
N VAL A 635 -32.67 3.00 -5.90
CA VAL A 635 -33.29 1.97 -6.75
C VAL A 635 -34.83 2.06 -6.68
N ASN A 636 -35.48 1.83 -7.83
CA ASN A 636 -36.91 1.98 -8.02
C ASN A 636 -37.71 0.69 -7.77
N THR A 637 -39.04 0.76 -7.91
CA THR A 637 -39.98 -0.36 -7.76
C THR A 637 -39.80 -1.50 -8.74
N LEU A 638 -39.14 -1.26 -9.88
CA LEU A 638 -38.82 -2.25 -10.92
C LEU A 638 -37.42 -2.86 -10.72
N GLY A 639 -36.73 -2.52 -9.63
CA GLY A 639 -35.36 -2.96 -9.36
C GLY A 639 -34.28 -2.25 -10.20
N SER A 640 -34.64 -1.25 -11.01
CA SER A 640 -33.67 -0.46 -11.77
C SER A 640 -33.02 0.59 -10.87
N VAL A 641 -31.70 0.72 -10.96
CA VAL A 641 -30.98 1.88 -10.41
C VAL A 641 -31.54 3.14 -11.07
N TRP A 642 -31.84 4.18 -10.28
CA TRP A 642 -32.09 5.53 -10.81
C TRP A 642 -30.85 6.41 -10.70
N LEU A 643 -30.12 6.25 -9.59
CA LEU A 643 -28.95 7.02 -9.25
C LEU A 643 -27.93 6.09 -8.58
N TYR A 644 -26.71 6.07 -9.11
CA TYR A 644 -25.53 5.64 -8.40
C TYR A 644 -24.52 6.78 -8.50
N ALA A 645 -24.16 7.36 -7.36
CA ALA A 645 -23.25 8.49 -7.27
C ALA A 645 -22.14 8.16 -6.30
N GLU A 646 -20.90 8.49 -6.67
CA GLU A 646 -19.74 8.41 -5.78
C GLU A 646 -19.16 9.80 -5.57
N GLN A 647 -18.84 10.08 -4.31
CA GLN A 647 -18.25 11.33 -3.85
C GLN A 647 -16.81 11.05 -3.39
N ASN A 648 -15.88 11.89 -3.83
CA ASN A 648 -14.54 11.94 -3.26
C ASN A 648 -14.63 12.46 -1.81
N ALA A 649 -14.19 11.65 -0.85
CA ALA A 649 -14.32 11.92 0.59
C ALA A 649 -12.96 12.19 1.28
N VAL A 650 -11.91 12.40 0.48
CA VAL A 650 -10.67 13.04 0.95
C VAL A 650 -11.04 14.34 1.68
N SER A 651 -10.34 14.64 2.77
CA SER A 651 -10.59 15.82 3.61
C SER A 651 -11.94 15.84 4.38
N MET A 652 -12.76 14.79 4.32
CA MET A 652 -14.09 14.71 4.95
C MET A 652 -14.18 13.70 6.12
N GLU A 653 -13.17 13.63 6.99
CA GLU A 653 -12.80 12.41 7.75
C GLU A 653 -13.84 11.82 8.75
N THR A 654 -14.94 12.50 9.03
CA THR A 654 -16.01 12.05 9.95
C THR A 654 -17.43 12.12 9.37
N ALA A 655 -17.60 12.72 8.20
CA ALA A 655 -18.91 13.05 7.63
C ALA A 655 -18.81 13.19 6.11
N CYS A 656 -19.70 12.54 5.36
CA CYS A 656 -19.70 12.57 3.91
C CYS A 656 -20.99 13.17 3.37
N THR A 657 -20.90 14.34 2.73
CA THR A 657 -22.02 15.14 2.22
C THR A 657 -21.94 15.17 0.70
N PHE A 658 -22.99 14.75 0.00
CA PHE A 658 -22.97 14.62 -1.45
C PHE A 658 -23.35 15.92 -2.16
N ASN A 659 -22.57 16.35 -3.14
CA ASN A 659 -22.92 17.45 -4.05
C ASN A 659 -22.24 17.30 -5.42
N THR A 660 -22.88 17.83 -6.47
CA THR A 660 -22.44 17.76 -7.89
C THR A 660 -20.99 18.13 -8.13
N LYS A 661 -20.41 18.99 -7.28
CA LYS A 661 -18.99 19.38 -7.34
C LYS A 661 -18.07 18.26 -6.85
N GLY A 662 -18.38 17.64 -5.71
CA GLY A 662 -17.55 16.60 -5.09
C GLY A 662 -17.72 15.18 -5.68
N LEU A 663 -18.62 14.99 -6.65
CA LEU A 663 -18.80 13.69 -7.31
C LEU A 663 -17.58 13.32 -8.16
N ASN A 664 -17.07 12.10 -7.97
CA ASN A 664 -16.05 11.51 -8.83
C ASN A 664 -16.62 10.48 -9.83
N SER A 665 -17.81 9.93 -9.56
CA SER A 665 -18.57 9.15 -10.54
C SER A 665 -20.08 9.39 -10.40
N LEU A 666 -20.82 9.36 -11.51
CA LEU A 666 -22.25 9.59 -11.54
C LEU A 666 -22.93 8.82 -12.69
N LEU A 667 -23.67 7.78 -12.33
CA LEU A 667 -24.59 7.07 -13.22
C LEU A 667 -26.03 7.41 -12.84
N SER A 668 -26.77 8.07 -13.73
CA SER A 668 -28.21 8.30 -13.58
C SER A 668 -28.96 7.88 -14.84
N TYR A 669 -30.20 7.42 -14.68
CA TYR A 669 -31.06 7.06 -15.83
C TYR A 669 -31.82 8.27 -16.42
N LEU A 670 -31.39 9.50 -16.13
CA LEU A 670 -32.06 10.75 -16.52
C LEU A 670 -31.13 11.65 -17.33
N PRO A 671 -31.31 11.73 -18.67
CA PRO A 671 -30.50 12.61 -19.51
C PRO A 671 -30.75 14.09 -19.21
N ASP A 672 -29.72 14.91 -19.41
CA ASP A 672 -29.78 16.36 -19.31
C ASP A 672 -30.48 16.97 -20.56
N PRO A 673 -31.55 17.77 -20.40
CA PRO A 673 -32.22 18.42 -21.52
C PRO A 673 -31.45 19.61 -22.14
N VAL A 674 -30.39 20.09 -21.49
CA VAL A 674 -29.49 21.16 -21.96
C VAL A 674 -28.22 20.56 -22.59
N ALA A 675 -27.78 19.40 -22.11
CA ALA A 675 -26.67 18.62 -22.67
C ALA A 675 -27.11 17.17 -22.99
N PRO A 676 -27.90 16.95 -24.07
CA PRO A 676 -28.51 15.65 -24.36
C PRO A 676 -27.50 14.49 -24.41
N GLY A 677 -27.59 13.61 -23.41
CA GLY A 677 -26.70 12.46 -23.24
C GLY A 677 -25.96 12.39 -21.90
N THR A 678 -25.91 13.48 -21.12
CA THR A 678 -25.24 13.49 -19.80
C THR A 678 -26.20 13.19 -18.63
N SER A 679 -25.67 12.64 -17.53
CA SER A 679 -26.43 12.34 -16.30
C SER A 679 -26.64 13.56 -15.40
N ARG A 680 -27.59 13.49 -14.45
CA ARG A 680 -27.81 14.51 -13.40
C ARG A 680 -27.96 13.88 -12.00
N PHE A 681 -27.44 14.57 -10.98
CA PHE A 681 -27.54 14.19 -9.57
C PHE A 681 -28.94 14.52 -8.99
N ARG A 682 -29.98 13.86 -9.51
CA ARG A 682 -31.39 14.04 -9.16
C ARG A 682 -32.20 12.76 -9.38
N ILE A 683 -33.37 12.67 -8.77
CA ILE A 683 -34.36 11.60 -9.00
C ILE A 683 -35.73 12.17 -9.39
N THR A 684 -36.54 11.42 -10.13
CA THR A 684 -37.88 11.86 -10.60
C THR A 684 -39.05 10.98 -10.10
N GLY A 685 -38.79 10.15 -9.09
CA GLY A 685 -39.81 9.42 -8.34
C GLY A 685 -39.29 9.06 -6.94
N THR A 686 -40.15 8.44 -6.11
CA THR A 686 -39.78 8.00 -4.75
C THR A 686 -38.97 6.70 -4.79
N PRO A 687 -37.76 6.64 -4.21
CA PRO A 687 -36.94 5.44 -4.22
C PRO A 687 -37.48 4.40 -3.23
N THR A 688 -37.35 3.11 -3.55
CA THR A 688 -37.90 2.01 -2.74
C THR A 688 -36.86 1.06 -2.18
N MET A 689 -35.63 1.11 -2.69
CA MET A 689 -34.44 0.59 -2.00
C MET A 689 -33.32 1.61 -2.16
N GLY A 690 -32.41 1.65 -1.19
CA GLY A 690 -31.22 2.48 -1.25
C GLY A 690 -30.06 1.81 -0.54
N TYR A 691 -28.85 2.22 -0.91
CA TYR A 691 -27.59 1.73 -0.35
C TYR A 691 -26.65 2.90 -0.10
N ILE A 692 -25.89 2.80 0.99
CA ILE A 692 -24.90 3.79 1.39
C ILE A 692 -23.57 3.09 1.64
N GLY A 693 -22.49 3.64 1.08
CA GLY A 693 -21.15 3.10 1.14
C GLY A 693 -20.14 4.11 1.66
N VAL A 694 -19.16 3.63 2.43
CA VAL A 694 -18.00 4.39 2.93
C VAL A 694 -16.76 3.52 2.72
N THR A 695 -15.81 3.97 1.89
CA THR A 695 -14.53 3.30 1.64
C THR A 695 -13.40 4.02 2.36
N SER A 696 -12.52 3.25 2.99
CA SER A 696 -11.31 3.76 3.64
C SER A 696 -10.08 2.94 3.22
N ILE A 697 -8.92 3.59 3.14
CA ILE A 697 -7.65 2.93 2.82
C ILE A 697 -6.99 2.46 4.10
N VAL A 698 -6.83 1.15 4.27
CA VAL A 698 -6.25 0.53 5.47
C VAL A 698 -5.37 -0.65 5.04
N LEU A 699 -4.14 -0.74 5.58
CA LEU A 699 -3.15 -1.75 5.14
C LEU A 699 -2.95 -1.79 3.60
N GLY A 700 -3.06 -0.65 2.91
CA GLY A 700 -2.98 -0.55 1.45
C GLY A 700 -4.15 -1.21 0.68
N ASN A 701 -5.21 -1.64 1.36
CA ASN A 701 -6.45 -2.14 0.77
C ASN A 701 -7.54 -1.05 0.81
N GLN A 702 -8.45 -1.05 -0.17
CA GLN A 702 -9.78 -0.44 -0.02
C GLN A 702 -10.62 -1.30 0.92
N ALA A 703 -11.03 -0.76 2.06
CA ALA A 703 -12.01 -1.36 2.95
C ALA A 703 -13.35 -0.61 2.83
N SER A 704 -14.26 -1.16 2.02
CA SER A 704 -15.58 -0.58 1.76
C SER A 704 -16.63 -1.17 2.71
N SER A 705 -17.38 -0.31 3.41
CA SER A 705 -18.54 -0.70 4.20
C SER A 705 -19.82 -0.24 3.52
N ASN A 706 -20.60 -1.19 2.99
CA ASN A 706 -21.84 -0.93 2.29
C ASN A 706 -23.03 -1.47 3.10
N GLN A 707 -24.05 -0.65 3.32
CA GLN A 707 -25.26 -1.04 4.04
C GLN A 707 -26.53 -0.50 3.38
N THR A 708 -27.67 -1.07 3.72
CA THR A 708 -28.99 -0.59 3.25
C THR A 708 -29.29 0.79 3.83
N TYR A 709 -29.83 1.70 3.02
CA TYR A 709 -30.36 3.00 3.48
C TYR A 709 -31.61 2.75 4.36
N PRO A 710 -31.72 3.34 5.57
CA PRO A 710 -32.92 3.19 6.42
C PRO A 710 -34.22 3.70 5.77
N ASN A 711 -35.36 3.04 5.97
CA ASN A 711 -36.64 3.33 5.29
C ASN A 711 -37.61 4.27 6.05
#